data_AF-A0AAD4CE63-F1
#
_entry.id   AF-A0AAD4CE63-F1
#
_cell.length_a   1.000
_cell.length_b   1.000
_cell.length_c   1.000
_cell.angle_alpha   90.00
_cell.angle_beta   90.00
_cell.angle_gamma   90.00
#
_symmetry.space_group_name_H-M   'P 1'
#
loop_
_entity.id
_entity.type
_entity.pdbx_description
1 polymer ?
#
loop_
_entity_poly.entity_id
_entity_poly.type
_entity_poly.pdbx_seq_one_letter_code
_entity_poly.pdbx_strand_id
1 'polypeptide(L)'
;MEPEKSKPPADHGLEVEFANGQVAVTGNLDMPMKRKFSILSIIAVGYNITNSWVAIAASFAIAIQSGGALSLLYGIILVTVAMLCTGMTLAELASVYPTAGGQYHFTSILASTRWSRSLSYTSGLAGVFAWITLGASICISATQALMAIIIRWQPEYEPKIWHYFLVYELLNAVVVVYNIFLTNKTLWVYNFGFILSLTTFVVITVTCPARASTEIDSHRVWSEFINGSGGWPDGISFLTGLSTPQFMMSGLDATLHLAEECLEPERIVPKAVMVTVFVGFLTAFPFAVGIIYSVANVEQSLDSPTGYPIYYIWEKATRSPAAGTVFMVAIFVVSCVALNAVHQTASRLTWSFARDEALFFSRKIATANTNGFLVAFNAFISSTVIVAQISFAIPAILLLIRRRSTTYLPTTRTFKLPNVVGYVVNVMCIVWAVVLTVFFCFPTVLPVTGGNMNYTSVVLVVMLILGVANWFVYARRWCLDLAIGFHPTLKVSGKDPDAQPRLERGGCGITNGGIATAKPQPQLPLKIDTHHHFIPEFYAKAIEAAGGDPSGWPTPSWSPNASLQNMQENGIQKAILSITAPGATIATDIQSARNLARRANTYAAKLRDIHPDNFGFFATMPSLMDVNGTLAEMTYALDVLKADGVTLFTRYGDGNAYLGHPTFLPIWRELDRRKAVAFIHPTHPGDLTRVNPLLPQPAIDYPQETTRAAVDMIIANITQEFLNCRKILSHAGGTLPYLISRLAMTSKETEDTAQVYGKSPAEIMEDFRSFYYDLALSSSPAVLKLVLELVPHNQILYGSDFPYADTDKIAGFRENLDSFQMGKRLREKIYFGNARRLLSHS
;
A
#
# COMPACT_ATOMS: atom_id res chain seq x y z
N MET A 1 -40.44 39.44 38.58
CA MET A 1 -39.53 38.72 37.67
C MET A 1 -39.06 37.48 38.41
N GLU A 2 -39.66 36.34 38.08
CA GLU A 2 -39.32 35.03 38.68
C GLU A 2 -38.03 34.46 38.07
N PRO A 3 -37.25 33.65 38.81
CA PRO A 3 -36.13 32.90 38.27
C PRO A 3 -36.58 31.53 37.77
N GLU A 4 -36.25 31.24 36.50
CA GLU A 4 -36.60 29.99 35.84
C GLU A 4 -35.70 28.84 36.30
N LYS A 5 -36.32 27.74 36.73
CA LYS A 5 -35.68 26.52 37.25
C LYS A 5 -35.03 25.73 36.11
N SER A 6 -33.73 25.43 36.23
CA SER A 6 -33.00 24.54 35.33
C SER A 6 -33.44 23.08 35.50
N LYS A 7 -33.94 22.45 34.42
CA LYS A 7 -34.16 21.00 34.31
C LYS A 7 -32.81 20.24 34.32
N PRO A 8 -32.74 19.02 34.87
CA PRO A 8 -31.56 18.17 34.78
C PRO A 8 -31.37 17.63 33.35
N PRO A 9 -30.14 17.40 32.88
CA PRO A 9 -29.91 16.75 31.59
C PRO A 9 -30.38 15.30 31.66
N ALA A 10 -31.12 14.90 30.63
CA ALA A 10 -31.66 13.57 30.45
C ALA A 10 -30.53 12.53 30.33
N ASP A 11 -30.78 11.40 30.98
CA ASP A 11 -30.05 10.15 30.86
C ASP A 11 -30.10 9.66 29.40
N HIS A 12 -29.07 9.95 28.62
CA HIS A 12 -28.83 9.26 27.35
C HIS A 12 -28.09 7.97 27.64
N GLY A 13 -28.83 6.99 28.18
CA GLY A 13 -28.48 5.59 28.01
C GLY A 13 -28.28 5.33 26.51
N LEU A 14 -27.08 4.89 26.14
CA LEU A 14 -26.80 4.37 24.80
C LEU A 14 -27.60 3.09 24.61
N GLU A 15 -28.86 3.22 24.21
CA GLU A 15 -29.56 2.19 23.47
C GLU A 15 -28.75 1.89 22.22
N VAL A 16 -28.27 0.65 22.13
CA VAL A 16 -27.62 0.11 20.94
C VAL A 16 -28.71 -0.06 19.89
N GLU A 17 -28.93 1.00 19.11
CA GLU A 17 -29.71 0.95 17.90
C GLU A 17 -28.86 0.27 16.82
N PHE A 18 -29.23 -0.96 16.45
CA PHE A 18 -28.66 -1.67 15.32
C PHE A 18 -29.08 -0.98 14.01
N ALA A 19 -28.43 0.14 13.69
CA ALA A 19 -28.61 0.85 12.44
C ALA A 19 -27.67 0.25 11.37
N ASN A 20 -28.26 -0.59 10.51
CA ASN A 20 -27.90 -0.76 9.09
C ASN A 20 -26.42 -0.97 8.73
N GLY A 21 -25.96 -2.22 8.84
CA GLY A 21 -25.25 -2.91 7.74
C GLY A 21 -24.02 -2.27 7.08
N GLN A 22 -23.36 -1.28 7.68
CA GLN A 22 -22.10 -0.74 7.18
C GLN A 22 -20.93 -1.54 7.75
N VAL A 23 -20.41 -2.44 6.93
CA VAL A 23 -19.05 -2.96 7.09
C VAL A 23 -18.12 -1.76 6.90
N ALA A 24 -17.56 -1.25 8.00
CA ALA A 24 -16.58 -0.16 7.95
C ALA A 24 -15.34 -0.64 7.20
N VAL A 25 -15.30 -0.35 5.90
CA VAL A 25 -14.09 -0.29 5.10
C VAL A 25 -13.35 0.96 5.56
N THR A 26 -12.43 0.82 6.51
CA THR A 26 -11.50 1.90 6.88
C THR A 26 -10.06 1.48 6.56
N GLY A 27 -9.82 1.22 5.28
CA GLY A 27 -8.53 1.50 4.68
C GLY A 27 -8.53 2.97 4.25
N ASN A 28 -7.74 3.81 4.92
CA ASN A 28 -7.29 5.14 4.48
C ASN A 28 -6.06 5.41 5.37
N LEU A 29 -4.81 5.19 4.95
CA LEU A 29 -4.12 5.85 3.83
C LEU A 29 -4.49 7.34 3.72
N ASP A 30 -4.12 8.15 4.71
CA ASP A 30 -3.76 9.54 4.41
C ASP A 30 -2.34 9.56 3.79
N MET A 31 -2.22 8.96 2.62
CA MET A 31 -1.44 9.60 1.57
C MET A 31 -2.33 10.71 1.02
N PRO A 32 -1.88 11.98 0.97
CA PRO A 32 -2.63 13.00 0.26
C PRO A 32 -2.48 12.75 -1.24
N MET A 33 -3.07 11.67 -1.75
CA MET A 33 -3.52 11.68 -3.14
C MET A 33 -4.67 12.67 -3.16
N LYS A 34 -4.37 13.89 -3.62
CA LYS A 34 -5.36 14.95 -3.84
C LYS A 34 -6.56 14.31 -4.55
N ARG A 35 -7.68 14.26 -3.83
CA ARG A 35 -9.01 13.83 -4.31
C ARG A 35 -9.28 14.52 -5.65
N LYS A 36 -9.29 13.79 -6.77
CA LYS A 36 -9.32 14.43 -8.11
C LYS A 36 -10.12 13.72 -9.21
N PHE A 37 -10.53 12.45 -9.07
CA PHE A 37 -11.28 11.79 -10.15
C PHE A 37 -12.79 11.91 -9.96
N SER A 38 -13.44 12.61 -10.89
CA SER A 38 -14.90 12.53 -11.03
C SER A 38 -15.30 11.15 -11.55
N ILE A 39 -16.54 10.73 -11.30
CA ILE A 39 -17.10 9.46 -11.79
C ILE A 39 -16.90 9.30 -13.30
N LEU A 40 -17.13 10.39 -14.04
CA LEU A 40 -16.93 10.43 -15.49
C LEU A 40 -15.48 10.15 -15.88
N SER A 41 -14.52 10.65 -15.09
CA SER A 41 -13.10 10.46 -15.37
C SER A 41 -12.66 9.00 -15.15
N ILE A 42 -13.22 8.31 -14.15
CA ILE A 42 -12.94 6.88 -13.90
C ILE A 42 -13.49 6.02 -15.05
N ILE A 43 -14.72 6.31 -15.48
CA ILE A 43 -15.34 5.64 -16.63
C ILE A 43 -14.55 5.94 -17.91
N ALA A 44 -14.12 7.19 -18.12
CA ALA A 44 -13.32 7.59 -19.26
C ALA A 44 -11.96 6.88 -19.29
N VAL A 45 -11.28 6.73 -18.15
CA VAL A 45 -10.03 5.96 -18.06
C VAL A 45 -10.28 4.48 -18.38
N GLY A 46 -11.31 3.88 -17.80
CA GLY A 46 -11.69 2.48 -18.10
C GLY A 46 -12.00 2.26 -19.58
N TYR A 47 -12.77 3.16 -20.20
CA TYR A 47 -13.09 3.11 -21.62
C TYR A 47 -11.87 3.32 -22.52
N ASN A 48 -10.98 4.28 -22.21
CA ASN A 48 -9.80 4.52 -23.05
C ASN A 48 -8.84 3.32 -23.05
N ILE A 49 -8.76 2.57 -21.95
CA ILE A 49 -7.91 1.38 -21.85
C ILE A 49 -8.49 0.23 -22.69
N THR A 50 -9.79 -0.06 -22.55
CA THR A 50 -10.41 -1.19 -23.28
C THR A 50 -10.68 -0.85 -24.74
N ASN A 51 -11.08 0.40 -25.00
CA ASN A 51 -11.49 0.99 -26.27
C ASN A 51 -11.85 -0.02 -27.36
N SER A 52 -12.99 -0.69 -27.17
CA SER A 52 -13.27 -1.97 -27.82
C SER A 52 -13.33 -1.89 -29.34
N TRP A 53 -13.90 -0.83 -29.93
CA TRP A 53 -13.97 -0.71 -31.39
C TRP A 53 -12.58 -0.50 -32.03
N VAL A 54 -11.69 0.25 -31.36
CA VAL A 54 -10.30 0.43 -31.81
C VAL A 54 -9.54 -0.89 -31.71
N ALA A 55 -9.73 -1.64 -30.62
CA ALA A 55 -9.12 -2.96 -30.45
C ALA A 55 -9.57 -3.95 -31.53
N ILE A 56 -10.87 -3.97 -31.88
CA ILE A 56 -11.38 -4.73 -33.02
C ILE A 56 -10.72 -4.26 -34.32
N ALA A 57 -10.60 -2.96 -34.54
CA ALA A 57 -9.97 -2.43 -35.75
C ALA A 57 -8.49 -2.82 -35.87
N ALA A 58 -7.74 -2.75 -34.77
CA ALA A 58 -6.32 -3.05 -34.72
C ALA A 58 -6.01 -4.55 -34.89
N SER A 59 -6.88 -5.41 -34.37
CA SER A 59 -6.71 -6.86 -34.45
C SER A 59 -7.60 -7.52 -35.52
N PHE A 60 -8.24 -6.72 -36.39
CA PHE A 60 -9.24 -7.17 -37.37
C PHE A 60 -8.74 -8.34 -38.24
N ALA A 61 -7.49 -8.27 -38.65
CA ALA A 61 -6.84 -9.27 -39.50
C ALA A 61 -6.96 -10.69 -38.93
N ILE A 62 -6.84 -10.86 -37.61
CA ILE A 62 -6.80 -12.18 -36.97
C ILE A 62 -8.16 -12.88 -37.07
N ALA A 63 -9.26 -12.15 -36.80
CA ALA A 63 -10.60 -12.71 -36.91
C ALA A 63 -10.96 -13.06 -38.36
N ILE A 64 -10.69 -12.14 -39.32
CA ILE A 64 -11.01 -12.37 -40.73
C ILE A 64 -10.18 -13.52 -41.30
N GLN A 65 -8.89 -13.59 -40.99
CA GLN A 65 -8.03 -14.70 -41.40
C GLN A 65 -8.50 -16.04 -40.82
N SER A 66 -9.00 -16.06 -39.58
CA SER A 66 -9.34 -17.33 -38.92
C SER A 66 -10.71 -17.85 -39.33
N GLY A 67 -11.73 -16.99 -39.38
CA GLY A 67 -13.10 -17.46 -39.65
C GLY A 67 -14.01 -16.42 -40.31
N GLY A 68 -13.41 -15.44 -40.99
CA GLY A 68 -14.12 -14.40 -41.73
C GLY A 68 -15.01 -13.51 -40.87
N ALA A 69 -15.99 -12.88 -41.52
CA ALA A 69 -16.99 -12.02 -40.89
C ALA A 69 -17.76 -12.73 -39.75
N LEU A 70 -18.11 -14.01 -39.95
CA LEU A 70 -18.86 -14.80 -38.99
C LEU A 70 -18.10 -14.93 -37.67
N SER A 71 -16.81 -15.29 -37.72
CA SER A 71 -15.98 -15.42 -36.51
C SER A 71 -15.87 -14.10 -35.76
N LEU A 72 -15.75 -12.97 -36.46
CA LEU A 72 -15.72 -11.65 -35.82
C LEU A 72 -17.05 -11.32 -35.11
N LEU A 73 -18.17 -11.42 -35.82
CA LEU A 73 -19.49 -10.98 -35.34
C LEU A 73 -20.02 -11.85 -34.19
N TYR A 74 -20.05 -13.17 -34.39
CA TYR A 74 -20.46 -14.10 -33.33
C TYR A 74 -19.44 -14.17 -32.21
N GLY A 75 -18.15 -13.98 -32.53
CA GLY A 75 -17.10 -13.88 -31.54
C GLY A 75 -17.31 -12.70 -30.60
N ILE A 76 -17.64 -11.50 -31.10
CA ILE A 76 -17.96 -10.34 -30.26
C ILE A 76 -19.11 -10.64 -29.29
N ILE A 77 -20.17 -11.31 -29.75
CA ILE A 77 -21.31 -11.69 -28.89
C ILE A 77 -20.86 -12.68 -27.81
N LEU A 78 -20.23 -13.79 -28.22
CA LEU A 78 -19.80 -14.85 -27.32
C LEU A 78 -18.82 -14.34 -26.26
N VAL A 79 -17.81 -13.60 -26.69
CA VAL A 79 -16.82 -13.01 -25.79
C VAL A 79 -17.45 -12.00 -24.86
N THR A 80 -18.38 -11.16 -25.33
CA THR A 80 -19.08 -10.21 -24.46
C THR A 80 -19.82 -10.94 -23.35
N VAL A 81 -20.51 -12.05 -23.65
CA VAL A 81 -21.20 -12.85 -22.63
C VAL A 81 -20.20 -13.43 -21.61
N ALA A 82 -19.09 -14.01 -22.07
CA ALA A 82 -18.06 -14.56 -21.19
C ALA A 82 -17.38 -13.48 -20.32
N MET A 83 -17.10 -12.31 -20.91
CA MET A 83 -16.51 -11.16 -20.24
C MET A 83 -17.50 -10.47 -19.30
N LEU A 84 -18.80 -10.53 -19.56
CA LEU A 84 -19.82 -10.09 -18.64
C LEU A 84 -19.86 -10.98 -17.39
N CYS A 85 -19.72 -12.31 -17.54
CA CYS A 85 -19.58 -13.23 -16.41
C CYS A 85 -18.34 -12.93 -15.56
N THR A 86 -17.22 -12.66 -16.23
CA THR A 86 -15.97 -12.26 -15.58
C THR A 86 -16.11 -10.92 -14.87
N GLY A 87 -16.69 -9.92 -15.54
CA GLY A 87 -16.97 -8.60 -14.99
C GLY A 87 -17.90 -8.65 -13.78
N MET A 88 -18.96 -9.46 -13.84
CA MET A 88 -19.86 -9.69 -12.70
C MET A 88 -19.15 -10.33 -11.51
N THR A 89 -18.22 -11.27 -11.76
CA THR A 89 -17.40 -11.88 -10.70
C THR A 89 -16.50 -10.84 -10.02
N LEU A 90 -15.80 -10.02 -10.81
CA LEU A 90 -14.91 -8.97 -10.31
C LEU A 90 -15.71 -7.85 -9.61
N ALA A 91 -16.85 -7.45 -10.18
CA ALA A 91 -17.73 -6.43 -9.61
C ALA A 91 -18.30 -6.86 -8.25
N GLU A 92 -18.71 -8.12 -8.10
CA GLU A 92 -19.19 -8.64 -6.82
C GLU A 92 -18.07 -8.66 -5.78
N LEU A 93 -16.86 -9.07 -6.13
CA LEU A 93 -15.70 -9.04 -5.23
C LEU A 93 -15.28 -7.61 -4.86
N ALA A 94 -15.21 -6.70 -5.82
CA ALA A 94 -14.86 -5.30 -5.62
C ALA A 94 -15.89 -4.56 -4.75
N SER A 95 -17.16 -4.99 -4.78
CA SER A 95 -18.21 -4.43 -3.91
C SER A 95 -18.04 -4.77 -2.43
N VAL A 96 -17.25 -5.80 -2.13
CA VAL A 96 -16.93 -6.23 -0.76
C VAL A 96 -15.52 -5.77 -0.38
N TYR A 97 -14.57 -5.83 -1.31
CA TYR A 97 -13.15 -5.62 -1.08
C TYR A 97 -12.57 -4.55 -2.04
N PRO A 98 -13.03 -3.28 -2.00
CA PRO A 98 -12.57 -2.26 -2.93
C PRO A 98 -11.11 -1.86 -2.66
N THR A 99 -10.14 -2.44 -3.39
CA THR A 99 -8.71 -2.17 -3.18
C THR A 99 -7.95 -2.12 -4.49
N ALA A 100 -6.89 -1.30 -4.57
CA ALA A 100 -6.09 -1.20 -5.79
C ALA A 100 -5.33 -2.50 -6.12
N GLY A 101 -5.13 -3.38 -5.13
CA GLY A 101 -4.54 -4.71 -5.31
C GLY A 101 -5.45 -5.70 -6.03
N GLY A 102 -6.75 -5.42 -6.16
CA GLY A 102 -7.69 -6.22 -6.95
C GLY A 102 -7.62 -7.72 -6.66
N GLN A 103 -7.32 -8.51 -7.69
CA GLN A 103 -7.45 -9.96 -7.72
C GLN A 103 -6.49 -10.69 -6.78
N TYR A 104 -5.25 -10.20 -6.63
CA TYR A 104 -4.31 -10.86 -5.71
C TYR A 104 -4.75 -10.66 -4.26
N HIS A 105 -5.38 -9.52 -3.97
CA HIS A 105 -5.96 -9.26 -2.67
C HIS A 105 -7.21 -10.12 -2.44
N PHE A 106 -8.12 -10.22 -3.42
CA PHE A 106 -9.27 -11.13 -3.35
C PHE A 106 -8.83 -12.57 -3.08
N THR A 107 -7.81 -13.01 -3.81
CA THR A 107 -7.23 -14.35 -3.68
C THR A 107 -6.68 -14.57 -2.27
N SER A 108 -6.02 -13.58 -1.69
CA SER A 108 -5.43 -13.73 -0.35
C SER A 108 -6.44 -13.91 0.76
N ILE A 109 -7.60 -13.26 0.63
CA ILE A 109 -8.72 -13.32 1.56
C ILE A 109 -9.47 -14.64 1.41
N LEU A 110 -9.71 -15.07 0.16
CA LEU A 110 -10.50 -16.27 -0.11
C LEU A 110 -9.72 -17.57 0.10
N ALA A 111 -8.41 -17.56 -0.14
CA ALA A 111 -7.56 -18.74 -0.01
C ALA A 111 -7.43 -19.19 1.45
N SER A 112 -7.13 -20.47 1.66
CA SER A 112 -6.78 -20.96 3.00
C SER A 112 -5.39 -20.47 3.42
N THR A 113 -5.14 -20.34 4.72
CA THR A 113 -3.84 -19.89 5.27
C THR A 113 -2.63 -20.60 4.68
N ARG A 114 -2.75 -21.92 4.41
CA ARG A 114 -1.70 -22.72 3.79
C ARG A 114 -1.34 -22.28 2.37
N TRP A 115 -2.33 -21.87 1.58
CA TRP A 115 -2.19 -21.62 0.14
C TRP A 115 -2.28 -20.14 -0.24
N SER A 116 -2.68 -19.27 0.70
CA SER A 116 -2.94 -17.86 0.43
C SER A 116 -1.73 -17.14 -0.15
N ARG A 117 -0.53 -17.34 0.39
CA ARG A 117 0.69 -16.70 -0.13
C ARG A 117 0.99 -17.09 -1.57
N SER A 118 0.99 -18.39 -1.88
CA SER A 118 1.34 -18.88 -3.22
C SER A 118 0.30 -18.53 -4.27
N LEU A 119 -1.00 -18.66 -3.93
CA LEU A 119 -2.08 -18.35 -4.87
C LEU A 119 -2.18 -16.84 -5.12
N SER A 120 -2.05 -16.02 -4.09
CA SER A 120 -2.08 -14.56 -4.24
C SER A 120 -0.88 -14.06 -5.01
N TYR A 121 0.31 -14.59 -4.75
CA TYR A 121 1.50 -14.29 -5.54
C TYR A 121 1.30 -14.64 -7.02
N THR A 122 0.75 -15.84 -7.30
CA THR A 122 0.49 -16.28 -8.68
C THR A 122 -0.54 -15.39 -9.38
N SER A 123 -1.64 -15.06 -8.70
CA SER A 123 -2.67 -14.14 -9.22
C SER A 123 -2.11 -12.74 -9.47
N GLY A 124 -1.34 -12.19 -8.52
CA GLY A 124 -0.74 -10.86 -8.65
C GLY A 124 0.31 -10.78 -9.75
N LEU A 125 1.18 -11.79 -9.85
CA LEU A 125 2.19 -11.86 -10.90
C LEU A 125 1.54 -12.01 -12.29
N ALA A 126 0.51 -12.85 -12.40
CA ALA A 126 -0.26 -12.98 -13.64
C ALA A 126 -0.92 -11.65 -14.04
N GLY A 127 -1.46 -10.90 -13.07
CA GLY A 127 -1.97 -9.54 -13.28
C GLY A 127 -0.88 -8.57 -13.77
N VAL A 128 0.28 -8.53 -13.11
CA VAL A 128 1.41 -7.65 -13.52
C VAL A 128 1.85 -7.97 -14.95
N PHE A 129 2.06 -9.25 -15.28
CA PHE A 129 2.43 -9.63 -16.64
C PHE A 129 1.35 -9.26 -17.66
N ALA A 130 0.06 -9.38 -17.31
CA ALA A 130 -1.04 -9.02 -18.20
C ALA A 130 -0.98 -7.54 -18.59
N TRP A 131 -0.76 -6.67 -17.61
CA TRP A 131 -0.67 -5.23 -17.84
C TRP A 131 0.58 -4.82 -18.62
N ILE A 132 1.71 -5.51 -18.41
CA ILE A 132 2.94 -5.30 -19.19
C ILE A 132 2.72 -5.68 -20.66
N THR A 133 2.16 -6.87 -20.91
CA THR A 133 1.90 -7.32 -22.28
C THR A 133 0.77 -6.53 -22.95
N LEU A 134 -0.19 -5.99 -22.18
CA LEU A 134 -1.22 -5.10 -22.72
C LEU A 134 -0.59 -3.82 -23.25
N GLY A 135 0.30 -3.20 -22.47
CA GLY A 135 1.04 -2.00 -22.88
C GLY A 135 1.84 -2.26 -24.15
N ALA A 136 2.55 -3.38 -24.19
CA ALA A 136 3.29 -3.80 -25.38
C ALA A 136 2.37 -3.98 -26.60
N SER A 137 1.20 -4.60 -26.44
CA SER A 137 0.21 -4.81 -27.52
C SER A 137 -0.34 -3.49 -28.08
N ILE A 138 -0.66 -2.52 -27.21
CA ILE A 138 -1.19 -1.23 -27.64
C ILE A 138 -0.08 -0.41 -28.33
N CYS A 139 1.15 -0.45 -27.82
CA CYS A 139 2.25 0.32 -28.38
C CYS A 139 2.59 -0.11 -29.81
N ILE A 140 2.66 -1.43 -30.06
CA ILE A 140 2.88 -1.93 -31.42
C ILE A 140 1.67 -1.70 -32.33
N SER A 141 0.44 -1.75 -31.80
CA SER A 141 -0.76 -1.38 -32.58
C SER A 141 -0.71 0.09 -33.04
N ALA A 142 -0.33 1.01 -32.13
CA ALA A 142 -0.14 2.43 -32.46
C ALA A 142 0.99 2.62 -33.48
N THR A 143 2.08 1.88 -33.33
CA THR A 143 3.21 1.87 -34.28
C THR A 143 2.74 1.43 -35.66
N GLN A 144 1.99 0.33 -35.75
CA GLN A 144 1.45 -0.17 -37.02
C GLN A 144 0.50 0.83 -37.67
N ALA A 145 -0.37 1.50 -36.89
CA ALA A 145 -1.25 2.53 -37.41
C ALA A 145 -0.47 3.71 -38.02
N LEU A 146 0.59 4.18 -37.35
CA LEU A 146 1.44 5.25 -37.87
C LEU A 146 2.20 4.81 -39.13
N MET A 147 2.80 3.61 -39.11
CA MET A 147 3.52 3.06 -40.25
C MET A 147 2.61 2.84 -41.46
N ALA A 148 1.36 2.42 -41.25
CA ALA A 148 0.37 2.27 -42.31
C ALA A 148 0.06 3.60 -43.00
N ILE A 149 -0.01 4.71 -42.26
CA ILE A 149 -0.16 6.06 -42.82
C ILE A 149 1.06 6.43 -43.66
N ILE A 150 2.28 6.18 -43.18
CA ILE A 150 3.53 6.47 -43.89
C ILE A 150 3.59 5.69 -45.20
N ILE A 151 3.42 4.37 -45.15
CA ILE A 151 3.44 3.49 -46.33
C ILE A 151 2.41 3.94 -47.37
N ARG A 152 1.21 4.35 -46.91
CA ARG A 152 0.16 4.77 -47.82
C ARG A 152 0.51 6.03 -48.61
N TRP A 153 1.21 6.98 -48.00
CA TRP A 153 1.55 8.27 -48.62
C TRP A 153 2.98 8.32 -49.18
N GLN A 154 3.79 7.28 -48.94
CA GLN A 154 5.12 7.08 -49.50
C GLN A 154 5.21 5.66 -50.07
N PRO A 155 4.61 5.40 -51.25
CA PRO A 155 4.52 4.05 -51.81
C PRO A 155 5.89 3.44 -52.18
N GLU A 156 6.93 4.27 -52.34
CA GLU A 156 8.31 3.82 -52.55
C GLU A 156 9.03 3.42 -51.25
N TYR A 157 8.44 3.73 -50.09
CA TYR A 157 9.03 3.39 -48.81
C TYR A 157 8.87 1.90 -48.53
N GLU A 158 10.00 1.18 -48.44
CA GLU A 158 10.02 -0.21 -48.04
C GLU A 158 10.14 -0.36 -46.51
N PRO A 159 9.07 -0.73 -45.80
CA PRO A 159 9.13 -0.88 -44.36
C PRO A 159 9.98 -2.12 -43.98
N LYS A 160 10.98 -1.91 -43.11
CA LYS A 160 11.78 -2.99 -42.51
C LYS A 160 11.37 -3.16 -41.04
N ILE A 161 11.55 -4.36 -40.49
CA ILE A 161 11.13 -4.69 -39.11
C ILE A 161 11.73 -3.72 -38.09
N TRP A 162 12.99 -3.31 -38.28
CA TRP A 162 13.65 -2.37 -37.37
C TRP A 162 13.06 -0.94 -37.41
N HIS A 163 12.39 -0.53 -38.50
CA HIS A 163 11.66 0.74 -38.54
C HIS A 163 10.51 0.74 -37.53
N TYR A 164 9.70 -0.33 -37.51
CA TYR A 164 8.63 -0.50 -36.53
C TYR A 164 9.19 -0.53 -35.11
N PHE A 165 10.32 -1.21 -34.90
CA PHE A 165 10.98 -1.26 -33.61
C PHE A 165 11.39 0.13 -33.09
N LEU A 166 12.01 0.97 -33.94
CA LEU A 166 12.42 2.32 -33.54
C LEU A 166 11.21 3.21 -33.22
N VAL A 167 10.14 3.13 -34.02
CA VAL A 167 8.91 3.88 -33.75
C VAL A 167 8.25 3.41 -32.44
N TYR A 168 8.25 2.11 -32.19
CA TYR A 168 7.74 1.51 -30.95
C TYR A 168 8.49 2.03 -29.72
N GLU A 169 9.82 2.01 -29.74
CA GLU A 169 10.63 2.54 -28.64
C GLU A 169 10.48 4.04 -28.46
N LEU A 170 10.36 4.80 -29.57
CA LEU A 170 10.10 6.23 -29.52
C LEU A 170 8.77 6.53 -28.83
N LEU A 171 7.69 5.81 -29.16
CA LEU A 171 6.39 5.99 -28.51
C LEU A 171 6.46 5.71 -27.01
N ASN A 172 7.12 4.62 -26.60
CA ASN A 172 7.33 4.32 -25.18
C ASN A 172 8.13 5.41 -24.46
N ALA A 173 9.22 5.89 -25.08
CA ALA A 173 10.04 6.96 -24.51
C ALA A 173 9.23 8.25 -24.33
N VAL A 174 8.43 8.63 -25.32
CA VAL A 174 7.54 9.81 -25.25
C VAL A 174 6.53 9.64 -24.11
N VAL A 175 5.90 8.47 -23.98
CA VAL A 175 4.94 8.19 -22.90
C VAL A 175 5.61 8.22 -21.53
N VAL A 176 6.83 7.70 -21.38
CA VAL A 176 7.59 7.76 -20.12
C VAL A 176 7.90 9.21 -19.74
N VAL A 177 8.44 9.99 -20.68
CA VAL A 177 8.74 11.42 -20.47
C VAL A 177 7.46 12.19 -20.10
N TYR A 178 6.37 11.95 -20.83
CA TYR A 178 5.07 12.54 -20.53
C TYR A 178 4.59 12.21 -19.11
N ASN A 179 4.74 10.94 -18.69
CA ASN A 179 4.31 10.52 -17.36
C ASN A 179 5.11 11.14 -16.23
N ILE A 180 6.42 11.35 -16.43
CA ILE A 180 7.30 11.97 -15.43
C ILE A 180 6.98 13.46 -15.27
N PHE A 181 6.80 14.20 -16.37
CA PHE A 181 6.77 15.66 -16.33
C PHE A 181 5.38 16.31 -16.47
N LEU A 182 4.43 15.65 -17.14
CA LEU A 182 3.20 16.30 -17.62
C LEU A 182 1.91 15.74 -17.00
N THR A 183 1.85 14.45 -16.63
CA THR A 183 0.62 13.78 -16.15
C THR A 183 -0.17 14.55 -15.08
N ASN A 184 0.52 15.15 -14.11
CA ASN A 184 -0.13 15.89 -13.01
C ASN A 184 -0.89 17.16 -13.48
N LYS A 185 -0.64 17.63 -14.70
CA LYS A 185 -1.23 18.82 -15.32
C LYS A 185 -2.22 18.50 -16.46
N THR A 186 -2.33 17.24 -16.89
CA THR A 186 -3.00 16.85 -18.13
C THR A 186 -4.04 15.75 -17.98
N LEU A 187 -4.65 15.59 -16.79
CA LEU A 187 -5.71 14.60 -16.54
C LEU A 187 -6.92 14.74 -17.51
N TRP A 188 -7.11 15.92 -18.11
CA TRP A 188 -8.14 16.17 -19.14
C TRP A 188 -7.93 15.38 -20.43
N VAL A 189 -6.72 14.87 -20.69
CA VAL A 189 -6.39 14.09 -21.91
C VAL A 189 -7.22 12.82 -22.01
N TYR A 190 -7.62 12.22 -20.89
CA TYR A 190 -8.52 11.06 -20.91
C TYR A 190 -9.94 11.41 -21.31
N ASN A 191 -10.45 12.57 -20.88
CA ASN A 191 -11.76 13.05 -21.33
C ASN A 191 -11.72 13.40 -22.84
N PHE A 192 -10.62 14.01 -23.30
CA PHE A 192 -10.40 14.26 -24.72
C PHE A 192 -10.36 12.96 -25.53
N GLY A 193 -9.57 11.96 -25.12
CA GLY A 193 -9.48 10.67 -25.79
C GLY A 193 -10.81 9.93 -25.82
N PHE A 194 -11.57 9.99 -24.73
CA PHE A 194 -12.92 9.42 -24.63
C PHE A 194 -13.87 10.04 -25.65
N ILE A 195 -13.94 11.38 -25.70
CA ILE A 195 -14.80 12.11 -26.66
C ILE A 195 -14.34 11.83 -28.09
N LEU A 196 -13.04 11.98 -28.37
CA LEU A 196 -12.48 11.76 -29.71
C LEU A 196 -12.79 10.35 -30.20
N SER A 197 -12.61 9.33 -29.35
CA SER A 197 -12.90 7.94 -29.69
C SER A 197 -14.38 7.71 -30.02
N LEU A 198 -15.29 8.18 -29.16
CA LEU A 198 -16.73 8.01 -29.38
C LEU A 198 -17.22 8.76 -30.62
N THR A 199 -16.76 10.00 -30.83
CA THR A 199 -17.09 10.77 -32.03
C THR A 199 -16.56 10.06 -33.27
N THR A 200 -15.31 9.58 -33.25
CA THR A 200 -14.71 8.86 -34.37
C THR A 200 -15.46 7.56 -34.67
N PHE A 201 -15.82 6.79 -33.64
CA PHE A 201 -16.65 5.58 -33.76
C PHE A 201 -17.98 5.88 -34.47
N VAL A 202 -18.72 6.90 -34.01
CA VAL A 202 -20.03 7.26 -34.60
C VAL A 202 -19.85 7.70 -36.04
N VAL A 203 -18.89 8.57 -36.33
CA VAL A 203 -18.61 9.06 -37.68
C VAL A 203 -18.29 7.90 -38.62
N ILE A 204 -17.41 6.98 -38.22
CA ILE A 204 -16.99 5.86 -39.07
C ILE A 204 -18.15 4.88 -39.30
N THR A 205 -18.86 4.51 -38.23
CA THR A 205 -19.96 3.52 -38.26
C THR A 205 -21.15 4.02 -39.07
N VAL A 206 -21.35 5.33 -39.17
CA VAL A 206 -22.39 5.93 -40.04
C VAL A 206 -21.86 6.17 -41.46
N THR A 207 -20.69 6.78 -41.59
CA THR A 207 -20.16 7.24 -42.88
C THR A 207 -19.83 6.07 -43.80
N CYS A 208 -19.18 5.02 -43.31
CA CYS A 208 -18.72 3.93 -44.16
C CYS A 208 -19.89 3.17 -44.81
N PRO A 209 -20.91 2.71 -44.06
CA PRO A 209 -22.07 2.05 -44.67
C PRO A 209 -22.88 2.99 -45.58
N ALA A 210 -23.06 4.26 -45.17
CA ALA A 210 -23.83 5.22 -45.96
C ALA A 210 -23.15 5.60 -47.28
N ARG A 211 -21.82 5.47 -47.36
CA ARG A 211 -21.02 5.81 -48.56
C ARG A 211 -20.64 4.59 -49.39
N ALA A 212 -20.68 3.40 -48.81
CA ALA A 212 -20.47 2.17 -49.54
C ALA A 212 -21.53 2.03 -50.64
N SER A 213 -21.08 1.74 -51.87
CA SER A 213 -21.97 1.49 -53.02
C SER A 213 -22.09 0.00 -53.33
N THR A 214 -21.84 -0.85 -52.34
CA THR A 214 -21.76 -2.30 -52.48
C THR A 214 -23.02 -2.94 -51.93
N GLU A 215 -23.71 -3.72 -52.76
CA GLU A 215 -24.74 -4.65 -52.28
C GLU A 215 -24.05 -5.83 -51.59
N ILE A 216 -24.44 -6.12 -50.36
CA ILE A 216 -23.85 -7.16 -49.52
C ILE A 216 -24.86 -8.27 -49.31
N ASP A 217 -24.46 -9.50 -49.63
CA ASP A 217 -25.24 -10.68 -49.30
C ASP A 217 -25.17 -10.93 -47.78
N SER A 218 -26.29 -10.67 -47.10
CA SER A 218 -26.40 -10.89 -45.66
C SER A 218 -26.33 -12.37 -45.28
N HIS A 219 -26.71 -13.28 -46.17
CA HIS A 219 -26.58 -14.71 -45.90
C HIS A 219 -25.10 -15.09 -45.78
N ARG A 220 -24.25 -14.64 -46.72
CA ARG A 220 -22.80 -14.83 -46.63
C ARG A 220 -22.21 -14.27 -45.33
N VAL A 221 -22.61 -13.06 -44.92
CA VAL A 221 -22.06 -12.44 -43.69
C VAL A 221 -22.38 -13.22 -42.42
N TRP A 222 -23.61 -13.73 -42.28
CA TRP A 222 -24.08 -14.33 -41.03
C TRP A 222 -24.08 -15.86 -41.01
N SER A 223 -23.97 -16.52 -42.16
CA SER A 223 -24.12 -17.98 -42.26
C SER A 223 -22.93 -18.70 -42.90
N GLU A 224 -22.08 -18.00 -43.64
CA GLU A 224 -20.91 -18.61 -44.29
C GLU A 224 -19.67 -18.49 -43.41
N PHE A 225 -19.10 -19.63 -43.02
CA PHE A 225 -17.83 -19.68 -42.28
C PHE A 225 -16.66 -19.77 -43.26
N ILE A 226 -15.82 -18.74 -43.31
CA ILE A 226 -14.66 -18.69 -44.21
C ILE A 226 -13.41 -19.05 -43.39
N ASN A 227 -12.99 -20.31 -43.50
CA ASN A 227 -11.82 -20.81 -42.81
C ASN A 227 -10.53 -20.46 -43.57
N GLY A 228 -9.89 -19.35 -43.21
CA GLY A 228 -8.61 -18.93 -43.78
C GLY A 228 -7.38 -19.52 -43.08
N SER A 229 -7.53 -20.50 -42.20
CA SER A 229 -6.38 -21.07 -41.47
C SER A 229 -5.43 -21.91 -42.31
N GLY A 230 -5.81 -22.29 -43.53
CA GLY A 230 -4.98 -23.14 -44.39
C GLY A 230 -4.80 -24.59 -43.91
N GLY A 231 -5.55 -25.03 -42.88
CA GLY A 231 -5.54 -26.44 -42.46
C GLY A 231 -6.16 -26.78 -41.11
N TRP A 232 -6.51 -25.80 -40.26
CA TRP A 232 -7.21 -26.10 -39.02
C TRP A 232 -8.68 -26.47 -39.27
N PRO A 233 -9.26 -27.41 -38.50
CA PRO A 233 -10.71 -27.63 -38.50
C PRO A 233 -11.47 -26.35 -38.11
N ASP A 234 -12.67 -26.17 -38.67
CA ASP A 234 -13.48 -24.95 -38.51
C ASP A 234 -13.66 -24.53 -37.05
N GLY A 235 -13.92 -25.48 -36.16
CA GLY A 235 -14.07 -25.20 -34.72
C GLY A 235 -12.80 -24.64 -34.08
N ILE A 236 -11.62 -25.16 -34.44
CA ILE A 236 -10.34 -24.64 -33.93
C ILE A 236 -10.08 -23.25 -34.51
N SER A 237 -10.33 -23.08 -35.81
CA SER A 237 -10.14 -21.80 -36.49
C SER A 237 -11.05 -20.71 -35.92
N PHE A 238 -12.31 -21.04 -35.62
CA PHE A 238 -13.22 -20.13 -34.93
C PHE A 238 -12.67 -19.74 -33.55
N LEU A 239 -12.24 -20.72 -32.74
CA LEU A 239 -11.72 -20.49 -31.38
C LEU A 239 -10.43 -19.66 -31.35
N THR A 240 -9.52 -19.84 -32.32
CA THR A 240 -8.32 -19.00 -32.44
C THR A 240 -8.66 -17.58 -32.90
N GLY A 241 -9.69 -17.43 -33.74
CA GLY A 241 -10.21 -16.14 -34.19
C GLY A 241 -10.84 -15.29 -33.08
N LEU A 242 -11.25 -15.91 -31.96
CA LEU A 242 -11.79 -15.20 -30.80
C LEU A 242 -10.78 -14.28 -30.12
N SER A 243 -9.49 -14.36 -30.48
CA SER A 243 -8.45 -13.46 -29.97
C SER A 243 -8.74 -11.99 -30.23
N THR A 244 -9.29 -11.64 -31.39
CA THR A 244 -9.72 -10.28 -31.73
C THR A 244 -10.87 -9.79 -30.83
N PRO A 245 -12.04 -10.46 -30.79
CA PRO A 245 -13.08 -10.14 -29.81
C PRO A 245 -12.60 -10.09 -28.36
N GLN A 246 -11.73 -11.01 -27.95
CA GLN A 246 -11.23 -11.06 -26.57
C GLN A 246 -10.29 -9.89 -26.25
N PHE A 247 -9.50 -9.45 -27.24
CA PHE A 247 -8.64 -8.28 -27.07
C PHE A 247 -9.44 -7.01 -26.75
N MET A 248 -10.65 -6.87 -27.30
CA MET A 248 -11.53 -5.70 -27.09
C MET A 248 -11.93 -5.43 -25.63
N MET A 249 -11.79 -6.44 -24.76
CA MET A 249 -12.11 -6.36 -23.33
C MET A 249 -10.86 -6.48 -22.44
N SER A 250 -9.66 -6.35 -23.02
CA SER A 250 -8.40 -6.38 -22.26
C SER A 250 -8.28 -5.16 -21.34
N GLY A 251 -7.82 -5.36 -20.11
CA GLY A 251 -7.79 -4.31 -19.09
C GLY A 251 -9.14 -4.03 -18.43
N LEU A 252 -10.08 -5.00 -18.46
CA LEU A 252 -11.38 -4.89 -17.78
C LEU A 252 -11.26 -4.53 -16.28
N ASP A 253 -10.17 -4.96 -15.64
CA ASP A 253 -9.84 -4.71 -14.25
C ASP A 253 -9.20 -3.34 -13.97
N ALA A 254 -9.02 -2.48 -15.00
CA ALA A 254 -8.44 -1.15 -14.87
C ALA A 254 -9.05 -0.34 -13.70
N THR A 255 -10.37 -0.44 -13.56
CA THR A 255 -11.15 0.32 -12.57
C THR A 255 -10.96 -0.22 -11.15
N LEU A 256 -10.60 -1.50 -10.99
CA LEU A 256 -10.23 -2.07 -9.68
C LEU A 256 -8.98 -1.36 -9.12
N HIS A 257 -8.00 -1.10 -9.99
CA HIS A 257 -6.73 -0.46 -9.61
C HIS A 257 -6.86 1.03 -9.30
N LEU A 258 -8.03 1.63 -9.55
CA LEU A 258 -8.38 3.01 -9.21
C LEU A 258 -9.26 3.10 -7.96
N ALA A 259 -9.54 1.98 -7.28
CA ALA A 259 -10.44 1.96 -6.12
C ALA A 259 -10.01 2.92 -5.01
N GLU A 260 -8.71 3.06 -4.75
CA GLU A 260 -8.15 3.94 -3.71
C GLU A 260 -8.24 5.44 -4.06
N GLU A 261 -8.53 5.78 -5.33
CA GLU A 261 -8.67 7.16 -5.82
C GLU A 261 -10.14 7.54 -6.05
N CYS A 262 -11.08 6.65 -5.71
CA CYS A 262 -12.51 6.76 -6.00
C CYS A 262 -13.32 7.09 -4.72
N LEU A 263 -14.37 7.91 -4.87
CA LEU A 263 -15.37 8.13 -3.82
C LEU A 263 -16.36 6.95 -3.79
N GLU A 264 -16.67 6.39 -2.62
CA GLU A 264 -17.54 5.19 -2.50
C GLU A 264 -17.13 4.03 -3.44
N PRO A 265 -15.88 3.56 -3.37
CA PRO A 265 -15.35 2.60 -4.34
C PRO A 265 -16.13 1.27 -4.36
N GLU A 266 -16.70 0.84 -3.24
CA GLU A 266 -17.60 -0.31 -3.13
C GLU A 266 -18.86 -0.19 -3.99
N ARG A 267 -19.26 1.01 -4.41
CA ARG A 267 -20.42 1.24 -5.29
C ARG A 267 -20.01 1.58 -6.71
N ILE A 268 -18.99 2.41 -6.87
CA ILE A 268 -18.62 2.98 -8.17
C ILE A 268 -17.79 1.99 -8.98
N VAL A 269 -16.84 1.30 -8.35
CA VAL A 269 -15.97 0.34 -9.06
C VAL A 269 -16.77 -0.80 -9.68
N PRO A 270 -17.70 -1.48 -8.97
CA PRO A 270 -18.54 -2.51 -9.59
C PRO A 270 -19.35 -2.00 -10.80
N LYS A 271 -19.92 -0.80 -10.70
CA LYS A 271 -20.66 -0.18 -11.81
C LYS A 271 -19.75 0.14 -12.99
N ALA A 272 -18.55 0.67 -12.73
CA ALA A 272 -17.60 1.02 -13.78
C ALA A 272 -17.12 -0.22 -14.56
N VAL A 273 -16.87 -1.36 -13.89
CA VAL A 273 -16.58 -2.64 -14.54
C VAL A 273 -17.72 -3.05 -15.48
N MET A 274 -18.97 -3.01 -15.00
CA MET A 274 -20.14 -3.41 -15.80
C MET A 274 -20.40 -2.48 -16.99
N VAL A 275 -20.27 -1.17 -16.78
CA VAL A 275 -20.39 -0.15 -17.84
C VAL A 275 -19.32 -0.37 -18.91
N THR A 276 -18.11 -0.74 -18.51
CA THR A 276 -17.01 -1.00 -19.46
C THR A 276 -17.35 -2.15 -20.42
N VAL A 277 -17.87 -3.27 -19.90
CA VAL A 277 -18.30 -4.39 -20.76
C VAL A 277 -19.45 -3.97 -21.68
N PHE A 278 -20.45 -3.26 -21.14
CA PHE A 278 -21.62 -2.86 -21.92
C PHE A 278 -21.28 -1.88 -23.04
N VAL A 279 -20.54 -0.81 -22.72
CA VAL A 279 -20.08 0.17 -23.70
C VAL A 279 -19.13 -0.46 -24.72
N GLY A 280 -18.29 -1.41 -24.29
CA GLY A 280 -17.43 -2.17 -25.18
C GLY A 280 -18.22 -2.92 -26.24
N PHE A 281 -19.28 -3.63 -25.86
CA PHE A 281 -20.17 -4.29 -26.82
C PHE A 281 -20.90 -3.29 -27.74
N LEU A 282 -21.46 -2.21 -27.16
CA LEU A 282 -22.19 -1.19 -27.91
C LEU A 282 -21.33 -0.41 -28.91
N THR A 283 -20.01 -0.40 -28.75
CA THR A 283 -19.10 0.22 -29.70
C THR A 283 -18.53 -0.80 -30.68
N ALA A 284 -18.09 -1.96 -30.21
CA ALA A 284 -17.46 -2.98 -31.05
C ALA A 284 -18.44 -3.65 -32.02
N PHE A 285 -19.63 -4.05 -31.57
CA PHE A 285 -20.56 -4.81 -32.41
C PHE A 285 -21.14 -3.98 -33.56
N PRO A 286 -21.68 -2.76 -33.33
CA PRO A 286 -22.17 -1.93 -34.44
C PRO A 286 -21.05 -1.51 -35.40
N PHE A 287 -19.85 -1.23 -34.88
CA PHE A 287 -18.68 -0.94 -35.71
C PHE A 287 -18.35 -2.13 -36.62
N ALA A 288 -18.23 -3.34 -36.08
CA ALA A 288 -17.89 -4.52 -36.87
C ALA A 288 -18.93 -4.81 -37.96
N VAL A 289 -20.22 -4.73 -37.63
CA VAL A 289 -21.31 -4.87 -38.61
C VAL A 289 -21.19 -3.78 -39.68
N GLY A 290 -21.08 -2.51 -39.29
CA GLY A 290 -20.97 -1.39 -40.22
C GLY A 290 -19.81 -1.57 -41.19
N ILE A 291 -18.63 -1.92 -40.71
CA ILE A 291 -17.44 -2.09 -41.55
C ILE A 291 -17.55 -3.29 -42.48
N ILE A 292 -18.07 -4.44 -42.02
CA ILE A 292 -18.28 -5.62 -42.88
C ILE A 292 -19.27 -5.28 -44.00
N TYR A 293 -20.33 -4.54 -43.70
CA TYR A 293 -21.31 -4.10 -44.71
C TYR A 293 -20.82 -2.95 -45.60
N SER A 294 -19.60 -2.44 -45.38
CA SER A 294 -19.03 -1.33 -46.15
C SER A 294 -18.13 -1.77 -47.31
N VAL A 295 -17.87 -3.07 -47.47
CA VAL A 295 -17.00 -3.63 -48.52
C VAL A 295 -17.55 -4.96 -49.03
N ALA A 296 -17.52 -5.18 -50.35
CA ALA A 296 -18.08 -6.38 -50.98
C ALA A 296 -17.38 -7.69 -50.59
N ASN A 297 -16.07 -7.64 -50.35
CA ASN A 297 -15.27 -8.78 -49.93
C ASN A 297 -14.30 -8.31 -48.85
N VAL A 298 -14.58 -8.71 -47.61
CA VAL A 298 -13.78 -8.30 -46.45
C VAL A 298 -12.44 -9.01 -46.41
N GLU A 299 -12.34 -10.22 -46.98
CA GLU A 299 -11.11 -11.02 -47.01
C GLU A 299 -10.02 -10.33 -47.85
N GLN A 300 -10.37 -9.61 -48.92
CA GLN A 300 -9.43 -8.82 -49.71
C GLN A 300 -8.68 -7.75 -48.90
N SER A 301 -9.20 -7.34 -47.75
CA SER A 301 -8.53 -6.36 -46.90
C SER A 301 -7.23 -6.92 -46.28
N LEU A 302 -7.07 -8.24 -46.21
CA LEU A 302 -5.88 -8.91 -45.70
C LEU A 302 -4.66 -8.71 -46.60
N ASP A 303 -4.88 -8.49 -47.90
CA ASP A 303 -3.83 -8.26 -48.90
C ASP A 303 -3.36 -6.80 -48.98
N SER A 304 -3.82 -5.94 -48.07
CA SER A 304 -3.49 -4.51 -48.08
C SER A 304 -1.97 -4.28 -47.96
N PRO A 305 -1.35 -3.49 -48.86
CA PRO A 305 0.07 -3.15 -48.80
C PRO A 305 0.48 -2.41 -47.52
N THR A 306 -0.47 -1.75 -46.85
CA THR A 306 -0.22 -1.04 -45.60
C THR A 306 -0.07 -1.98 -44.40
N GLY A 307 -0.45 -3.25 -44.54
CA GLY A 307 -0.50 -4.22 -43.44
C GLY A 307 -1.59 -3.94 -42.40
N TYR A 308 -2.51 -3.01 -42.68
CA TYR A 308 -3.59 -2.60 -41.76
C TYR A 308 -4.96 -2.69 -42.46
N PRO A 309 -5.66 -3.86 -42.41
CA PRO A 309 -6.82 -4.15 -43.25
C PRO A 309 -7.98 -3.15 -43.16
N ILE A 310 -8.24 -2.61 -41.97
CA ILE A 310 -9.30 -1.61 -41.78
C ILE A 310 -9.06 -0.33 -42.59
N TYR A 311 -7.79 0.05 -42.81
CA TYR A 311 -7.46 1.22 -43.61
C TYR A 311 -7.95 1.03 -45.06
N TYR A 312 -7.70 -0.15 -45.64
CA TYR A 312 -8.21 -0.50 -46.97
C TYR A 312 -9.74 -0.39 -47.05
N ILE A 313 -10.44 -0.91 -46.05
CA ILE A 313 -11.91 -0.89 -46.03
C ILE A 313 -12.43 0.55 -46.00
N TRP A 314 -11.85 1.41 -45.15
CA TRP A 314 -12.26 2.81 -45.07
C TRP A 314 -12.01 3.58 -46.35
N GLU A 315 -10.88 3.36 -47.02
CA GLU A 315 -10.61 4.00 -48.32
C GLU A 315 -11.64 3.58 -49.39
N LYS A 316 -11.98 2.28 -49.43
CA LYS A 316 -12.96 1.75 -50.39
C LYS A 316 -14.37 2.24 -50.08
N ALA A 317 -14.79 2.18 -48.83
CA ALA A 317 -16.12 2.59 -48.39
C ALA A 317 -16.36 4.10 -48.61
N THR A 318 -15.40 4.94 -48.21
CA THR A 318 -15.51 6.40 -48.37
C THR A 318 -15.24 6.88 -49.78
N ARG A 319 -14.56 6.05 -50.60
CA ARG A 319 -14.02 6.40 -51.92
C ARG A 319 -13.04 7.58 -51.86
N SER A 320 -12.34 7.73 -50.73
CA SER A 320 -11.42 8.83 -50.48
C SER A 320 -10.23 8.37 -49.62
N PRO A 321 -8.99 8.43 -50.13
CA PRO A 321 -7.82 8.10 -49.34
C PRO A 321 -7.58 9.09 -48.20
N ALA A 322 -7.93 10.36 -48.41
CA ALA A 322 -7.84 11.39 -47.37
C ALA A 322 -8.79 11.09 -46.19
N ALA A 323 -10.03 10.68 -46.47
CA ALA A 323 -10.97 10.32 -45.41
C ALA A 323 -10.50 9.09 -44.60
N GLY A 324 -10.01 8.05 -45.29
CA GLY A 324 -9.39 6.90 -44.63
C GLY A 324 -8.18 7.29 -43.77
N THR A 325 -7.34 8.22 -44.26
CA THR A 325 -6.19 8.73 -43.50
C THR A 325 -6.62 9.45 -42.22
N VAL A 326 -7.67 10.29 -42.29
CA VAL A 326 -8.20 11.00 -41.11
C VAL A 326 -8.67 10.01 -40.04
N PHE A 327 -9.36 8.94 -40.43
CA PHE A 327 -9.77 7.88 -39.51
C PHE A 327 -8.57 7.15 -38.89
N MET A 328 -7.52 6.88 -39.67
CA MET A 328 -6.28 6.28 -39.17
C MET A 328 -5.53 7.20 -38.20
N VAL A 329 -5.46 8.51 -38.47
CA VAL A 329 -4.86 9.49 -37.55
C VAL A 329 -5.64 9.54 -36.23
N ALA A 330 -6.98 9.49 -36.29
CA ALA A 330 -7.81 9.44 -35.10
C ALA A 330 -7.55 8.17 -34.28
N ILE A 331 -7.47 6.99 -34.92
CA ILE A 331 -7.06 5.74 -34.23
C ILE A 331 -5.68 5.91 -33.59
N PHE A 332 -4.69 6.41 -34.32
CA PHE A 332 -3.33 6.56 -33.80
C PHE A 332 -3.29 7.44 -32.54
N VAL A 333 -3.97 8.60 -32.57
CA VAL A 333 -4.05 9.51 -31.42
C VAL A 333 -4.75 8.83 -30.24
N VAL A 334 -5.86 8.14 -30.49
CA VAL A 334 -6.61 7.40 -29.46
C VAL A 334 -5.76 6.26 -28.86
N SER A 335 -5.01 5.52 -29.68
CA SER A 335 -4.08 4.50 -29.21
C SER A 335 -2.94 5.07 -28.38
N CYS A 336 -2.47 6.30 -28.67
CA CYS A 336 -1.47 6.98 -27.83
C CYS A 336 -2.05 7.35 -26.44
N VAL A 337 -3.31 7.81 -26.38
CA VAL A 337 -4.02 8.06 -25.11
C VAL A 337 -4.18 6.76 -24.32
N ALA A 338 -4.59 5.68 -24.99
CA ALA A 338 -4.73 4.35 -24.39
C ALA A 338 -3.39 3.82 -23.85
N LEU A 339 -2.31 3.97 -24.63
CA LEU A 339 -0.96 3.57 -24.23
C LEU A 339 -0.52 4.31 -22.96
N ASN A 340 -0.77 5.61 -22.90
CA ASN A 340 -0.48 6.41 -21.71
C ASN A 340 -1.28 5.93 -20.48
N ALA A 341 -2.58 5.63 -20.64
CA ALA A 341 -3.41 5.11 -19.57
C ALA A 341 -2.90 3.75 -19.04
N VAL A 342 -2.50 2.86 -19.95
CA VAL A 342 -1.98 1.53 -19.60
C VAL A 342 -0.64 1.62 -18.87
N HIS A 343 0.28 2.50 -19.29
CA HIS A 343 1.54 2.72 -18.57
C HIS A 343 1.30 3.18 -17.12
N GLN A 344 0.31 4.05 -16.89
CA GLN A 344 -0.04 4.49 -15.54
C GLN A 344 -0.59 3.36 -14.68
N THR A 345 -1.51 2.56 -15.21
CA THR A 345 -2.10 1.44 -14.46
C THR A 345 -1.10 0.32 -14.23
N ALA A 346 -0.29 -0.04 -15.23
CA ALA A 346 0.77 -1.04 -15.10
C ALA A 346 1.82 -0.63 -14.06
N SER A 347 2.19 0.66 -14.03
CA SER A 347 3.12 1.21 -13.02
C SER A 347 2.53 1.12 -11.61
N ARG A 348 1.26 1.53 -11.42
CA ARG A 348 0.56 1.41 -10.12
C ARG A 348 0.47 -0.03 -9.63
N LEU A 349 0.07 -0.96 -10.50
CA LEU A 349 -0.05 -2.37 -10.14
C LEU A 349 1.31 -2.97 -9.78
N THR A 350 2.34 -2.68 -10.58
CA THR A 350 3.72 -3.13 -10.32
C THR A 350 4.25 -2.54 -9.01
N TRP A 351 3.96 -1.27 -8.73
CA TRP A 351 4.32 -0.62 -7.48
C TRP A 351 3.59 -1.24 -6.28
N SER A 352 2.28 -1.50 -6.36
CA SER A 352 1.53 -2.17 -5.30
C SER A 352 2.07 -3.57 -5.02
N PHE A 353 2.44 -4.31 -6.06
CA PHE A 353 3.04 -5.63 -5.93
C PHE A 353 4.48 -5.57 -5.37
N ALA A 354 5.26 -4.54 -5.71
CA ALA A 354 6.59 -4.29 -5.14
C ALA A 354 6.54 -3.81 -3.68
N ARG A 355 5.56 -2.96 -3.32
CA ARG A 355 5.29 -2.50 -1.94
C ARG A 355 5.05 -3.68 -1.01
N ASP A 356 4.37 -4.71 -1.51
CA ASP A 356 4.05 -5.93 -0.76
C ASP A 356 5.22 -6.96 -0.79
N GLU A 357 6.43 -6.53 -1.20
CA GLU A 357 7.69 -7.29 -1.27
C GLU A 357 7.60 -8.57 -2.13
N ALA A 358 6.76 -8.53 -3.16
CA ALA A 358 6.51 -9.68 -4.03
C ALA A 358 7.50 -9.78 -5.22
N LEU A 359 8.25 -8.73 -5.57
CA LEU A 359 9.17 -8.71 -6.72
C LEU A 359 10.65 -8.69 -6.32
N PHE A 360 11.52 -9.24 -7.17
CA PHE A 360 12.97 -9.12 -7.00
C PHE A 360 13.36 -7.65 -7.01
N PHE A 361 14.27 -7.23 -6.13
CA PHE A 361 14.61 -5.82 -5.91
C PHE A 361 13.41 -4.92 -5.55
N SER A 362 12.34 -5.43 -4.91
CA SER A 362 11.18 -4.64 -4.46
C SER A 362 11.55 -3.31 -3.79
N ARG A 363 12.63 -3.27 -2.99
CA ARG A 363 13.15 -2.02 -2.39
C ARG A 363 13.73 -1.01 -3.39
N LYS A 364 14.32 -1.45 -4.50
CA LYS A 364 14.79 -0.60 -5.60
C LYS A 364 13.69 -0.32 -6.62
N ILE A 365 12.78 -1.24 -6.92
CA ILE A 365 11.64 -1.00 -7.83
C ILE A 365 10.63 -0.04 -7.16
N ALA A 366 10.48 -0.09 -5.83
CA ALA A 366 9.74 0.91 -5.06
C ALA A 366 10.43 2.29 -5.01
N THR A 367 11.70 2.40 -5.45
CA THR A 367 12.50 3.65 -5.41
C THR A 367 13.19 4.05 -6.72
N ALA A 368 13.08 3.30 -7.83
CA ALA A 368 13.83 3.56 -9.06
C ALA A 368 13.17 3.04 -10.35
N ASN A 369 13.24 3.90 -11.37
CA ASN A 369 12.97 3.66 -12.79
C ASN A 369 13.83 2.53 -13.35
N THR A 370 13.24 1.54 -14.03
CA THR A 370 13.99 0.57 -14.85
C THR A 370 13.25 0.14 -16.11
N ASN A 371 14.03 -0.06 -17.19
CA ASN A 371 13.64 -0.23 -18.60
C ASN A 371 13.61 -1.71 -19.04
N GLY A 372 12.57 -2.06 -19.83
CA GLY A 372 12.58 -2.72 -21.16
C GLY A 372 13.11 -4.15 -21.36
N PHE A 373 12.29 -5.00 -22.01
CA PHE A 373 12.66 -6.03 -23.03
C PHE A 373 11.45 -6.37 -23.95
N LEU A 374 11.70 -6.72 -25.22
CA LEU A 374 10.72 -6.98 -26.30
C LEU A 374 10.56 -8.46 -26.68
N VAL A 375 9.35 -8.90 -27.13
CA VAL A 375 9.10 -9.97 -28.12
C VAL A 375 7.67 -9.90 -28.73
N ALA A 376 7.55 -9.93 -30.07
CA ALA A 376 6.39 -10.32 -30.92
C ALA A 376 4.93 -9.94 -30.55
N PHE A 377 4.27 -9.21 -31.47
CA PHE A 377 2.91 -8.65 -31.37
C PHE A 377 1.78 -9.65 -31.04
N ASN A 378 1.63 -10.74 -31.81
CA ASN A 378 0.57 -11.73 -31.59
C ASN A 378 0.75 -12.46 -30.25
N ALA A 379 2.02 -12.63 -29.83
CA ALA A 379 2.32 -13.22 -28.54
C ALA A 379 1.87 -12.31 -27.40
N PHE A 380 1.91 -10.98 -27.57
CA PHE A 380 1.46 -10.03 -26.55
C PHE A 380 -0.06 -10.01 -26.37
N ILE A 381 -0.86 -9.99 -27.45
CA ILE A 381 -2.34 -9.99 -27.34
C ILE A 381 -2.78 -11.27 -26.62
N SER A 382 -2.32 -12.42 -27.11
CA SER A 382 -2.68 -13.72 -26.54
C SER A 382 -2.13 -13.93 -25.13
N SER A 383 -0.88 -13.51 -24.84
CA SER A 383 -0.33 -13.61 -23.47
C SER A 383 -1.08 -12.71 -22.49
N THR A 384 -1.40 -11.47 -22.88
CA THR A 384 -2.19 -10.53 -22.07
C THR A 384 -3.51 -11.14 -21.65
N VAL A 385 -4.25 -11.64 -22.64
CA VAL A 385 -5.57 -12.21 -22.43
C VAL A 385 -5.49 -13.44 -21.52
N ILE A 386 -4.56 -14.35 -21.78
CA ILE A 386 -4.43 -15.60 -21.01
C ILE A 386 -4.08 -15.28 -19.55
N VAL A 387 -3.04 -14.47 -19.31
CA VAL A 387 -2.58 -14.22 -17.93
C VAL A 387 -3.52 -13.32 -17.15
N ALA A 388 -4.23 -12.38 -17.80
CA ALA A 388 -5.34 -11.65 -17.17
C ALA A 388 -6.44 -12.61 -16.71
N GLN A 389 -6.85 -13.53 -17.57
CA GLN A 389 -7.94 -14.46 -17.27
C GLN A 389 -7.56 -15.49 -16.22
N ILE A 390 -6.31 -15.94 -16.20
CA ILE A 390 -5.79 -16.75 -15.09
C ILE A 390 -5.89 -15.96 -13.78
N SER A 391 -5.52 -14.68 -13.77
CA SER A 391 -5.66 -13.82 -12.58
C SER A 391 -7.11 -13.70 -12.11
N PHE A 392 -8.08 -13.65 -13.03
CA PHE A 392 -9.52 -13.56 -12.72
C PHE A 392 -10.11 -14.91 -12.27
N ALA A 393 -9.65 -16.01 -12.85
CA ALA A 393 -10.14 -17.35 -12.56
C ALA A 393 -9.76 -17.83 -11.15
N ILE A 394 -8.58 -17.45 -10.63
CA ILE A 394 -8.13 -17.85 -9.29
C ILE A 394 -9.13 -17.47 -8.18
N PRO A 395 -9.54 -16.18 -8.03
CA PRO A 395 -10.55 -15.83 -7.03
C PRO A 395 -11.93 -16.42 -7.35
N ALA A 396 -12.29 -16.64 -8.62
CA ALA A 396 -13.53 -17.32 -8.99
C ALA A 396 -13.56 -18.78 -8.51
N ILE A 397 -12.46 -19.53 -8.69
CA ILE A 397 -12.28 -20.89 -8.17
C ILE A 397 -12.42 -20.89 -6.65
N LEU A 398 -11.77 -19.94 -5.97
CA LEU A 398 -11.83 -19.85 -4.52
C LEU A 398 -13.25 -19.53 -4.03
N LEU A 399 -14.01 -18.66 -4.70
CA LEU A 399 -15.43 -18.43 -4.38
C LEU A 399 -16.27 -19.70 -4.49
N LEU A 400 -16.05 -20.52 -5.51
CA LEU A 400 -16.74 -21.81 -5.68
C LEU A 400 -16.34 -22.80 -4.57
N ILE A 401 -15.05 -22.88 -4.22
CA ILE A 401 -14.57 -23.71 -3.11
C ILE A 401 -15.18 -23.26 -1.78
N ARG A 402 -15.33 -21.94 -1.58
CA ARG A 402 -16.01 -21.34 -0.40
C ARG A 402 -17.52 -21.39 -0.49
N ARG A 403 -18.09 -22.03 -1.51
CA ARG A 403 -19.53 -22.17 -1.76
C ARG A 403 -20.26 -20.83 -1.76
N ARG A 404 -19.57 -19.76 -2.17
CA ARG A 404 -20.07 -18.37 -2.16
C ARG A 404 -20.73 -17.99 -0.83
N SER A 405 -20.17 -18.48 0.29
CA SER A 405 -20.71 -18.26 1.64
C SER A 405 -20.85 -16.77 1.98
N THR A 406 -21.88 -16.43 2.77
CA THR A 406 -22.08 -15.08 3.31
C THR A 406 -20.94 -14.59 4.19
N THR A 407 -20.07 -15.50 4.66
CA THR A 407 -18.81 -15.19 5.35
C THR A 407 -17.84 -14.36 4.49
N TYR A 408 -17.77 -14.66 3.17
CA TYR A 408 -16.87 -13.98 2.23
C TYR A 408 -17.63 -13.07 1.26
N LEU A 409 -18.94 -13.27 1.11
CA LEU A 409 -19.83 -12.41 0.34
C LEU A 409 -21.00 -11.95 1.23
N PRO A 410 -20.78 -10.95 2.10
CA PRO A 410 -21.80 -10.44 3.02
C PRO A 410 -23.09 -10.06 2.29
N THR A 411 -24.23 -10.25 2.95
CA THR A 411 -25.55 -9.91 2.38
C THR A 411 -25.75 -8.41 2.21
N THR A 412 -24.97 -7.59 2.91
CA THR A 412 -24.96 -6.12 2.88
C THR A 412 -24.19 -5.52 1.71
N ARG A 413 -23.53 -6.34 0.88
CA ARG A 413 -22.77 -5.86 -0.28
C ARG A 413 -23.65 -5.11 -1.28
N THR A 414 -23.08 -4.06 -1.86
CA THR A 414 -23.77 -3.13 -2.76
C THR A 414 -24.04 -3.72 -4.14
N PHE A 415 -23.21 -4.67 -4.61
CA PHE A 415 -23.42 -5.42 -5.84
C PHE A 415 -23.60 -6.90 -5.51
N LYS A 416 -24.86 -7.37 -5.53
CA LYS A 416 -25.23 -8.72 -5.13
C LYS A 416 -25.81 -9.50 -6.29
N LEU A 417 -25.17 -10.61 -6.64
CA LEU A 417 -25.72 -11.55 -7.60
C LEU A 417 -26.65 -12.54 -6.90
N PRO A 418 -27.78 -12.92 -7.53
CA PRO A 418 -28.54 -14.10 -7.10
C PRO A 418 -27.62 -15.32 -7.06
N ASN A 419 -27.75 -16.19 -6.06
CA ASN A 419 -26.78 -17.27 -5.83
C ASN A 419 -26.55 -18.15 -7.07
N VAL A 420 -27.62 -18.58 -7.74
CA VAL A 420 -27.53 -19.41 -8.97
C VAL A 420 -26.75 -18.70 -10.06
N VAL A 421 -27.09 -17.43 -10.32
CA VAL A 421 -26.38 -16.58 -11.30
C VAL A 421 -24.90 -16.47 -10.90
N GLY A 422 -24.63 -16.24 -9.62
CA GLY A 422 -23.28 -16.19 -9.06
C GLY A 422 -22.43 -17.43 -9.35
N TYR A 423 -22.99 -18.64 -9.17
CA TYR A 423 -22.31 -19.89 -9.51
C TYR A 423 -22.05 -20.00 -11.02
N VAL A 424 -23.05 -19.70 -11.85
CA VAL A 424 -22.91 -19.75 -13.31
C VAL A 424 -21.81 -18.80 -13.79
N VAL A 425 -21.80 -17.54 -13.32
CA VAL A 425 -20.79 -16.57 -13.78
C VAL A 425 -19.39 -16.93 -13.32
N ASN A 426 -19.21 -17.50 -12.12
CA ASN A 426 -17.91 -17.95 -11.65
C ASN A 426 -17.41 -19.17 -12.44
N VAL A 427 -18.28 -20.14 -12.74
CA VAL A 427 -17.94 -21.30 -13.58
C VAL A 427 -17.56 -20.85 -14.99
N MET A 428 -18.34 -19.95 -15.58
CA MET A 428 -18.05 -19.44 -16.93
C MET A 428 -16.72 -18.68 -16.97
N CYS A 429 -16.38 -17.88 -15.96
CA CYS A 429 -15.06 -17.22 -15.86
C CYS A 429 -13.91 -18.24 -15.91
N ILE A 430 -14.05 -19.38 -15.22
CA ILE A 430 -13.03 -20.44 -15.18
C ILE A 430 -12.95 -21.19 -16.51
N VAL A 431 -14.08 -21.62 -17.05
CA VAL A 431 -14.16 -22.32 -18.34
C VAL A 431 -13.55 -21.46 -19.44
N TRP A 432 -13.86 -20.16 -19.43
CA TRP A 432 -13.31 -19.21 -20.38
C TRP A 432 -11.79 -19.08 -20.27
N ALA A 433 -11.24 -18.98 -19.06
CA ALA A 433 -9.78 -18.96 -18.86
C ALA A 433 -9.09 -20.22 -19.43
N VAL A 434 -9.71 -21.40 -19.28
CA VAL A 434 -9.18 -22.66 -19.85
C VAL A 434 -9.21 -22.64 -21.38
N VAL A 435 -10.34 -22.24 -21.98
CA VAL A 435 -10.49 -22.12 -23.45
C VAL A 435 -9.41 -21.20 -24.01
N LEU A 436 -9.24 -20.01 -23.43
CA LEU A 436 -8.25 -19.05 -23.88
C LEU A 436 -6.82 -19.60 -23.75
N THR A 437 -6.48 -20.20 -22.60
CA THR A 437 -5.13 -20.74 -22.37
C THR A 437 -4.72 -21.78 -23.41
N VAL A 438 -5.66 -22.63 -23.84
CA VAL A 438 -5.39 -23.68 -24.83
C VAL A 438 -5.34 -23.10 -26.24
N PHE A 439 -6.43 -22.48 -26.69
CA PHE A 439 -6.58 -22.16 -28.11
C PHE A 439 -5.78 -20.92 -28.52
N PHE A 440 -5.51 -19.97 -27.62
CA PHE A 440 -4.73 -18.78 -27.98
C PHE A 440 -3.22 -19.04 -28.01
N CYS A 441 -2.78 -20.26 -27.70
CA CYS A 441 -1.43 -20.71 -27.96
C CYS A 441 -1.26 -21.28 -29.38
N PHE A 442 -2.34 -21.52 -30.13
CA PHE A 442 -2.26 -22.12 -31.45
C PHE A 442 -1.92 -21.05 -32.51
N PRO A 443 -1.15 -21.41 -33.55
CA PRO A 443 -0.94 -20.55 -34.71
C PRO A 443 -2.26 -20.39 -35.49
N THR A 444 -2.49 -19.22 -36.06
CA THR A 444 -3.72 -18.91 -36.80
C THR A 444 -3.73 -19.47 -38.22
N VAL A 445 -2.55 -19.82 -38.77
CA VAL A 445 -2.39 -20.33 -40.14
C VAL A 445 -1.43 -21.53 -40.18
N LEU A 446 -1.73 -22.50 -41.04
CA LEU A 446 -0.91 -23.66 -41.39
C LEU A 446 -0.45 -23.59 -42.87
N PRO A 447 0.74 -24.14 -43.22
CA PRO A 447 1.73 -24.71 -42.31
C PRO A 447 2.43 -23.64 -41.45
N VAL A 448 2.92 -24.07 -40.28
CA VAL A 448 3.64 -23.20 -39.35
C VAL A 448 5.08 -23.01 -39.82
N THR A 449 5.53 -21.77 -39.81
CA THR A 449 6.88 -21.29 -40.12
C THR A 449 7.38 -20.44 -38.96
N GLY A 450 8.67 -20.12 -38.92
CA GLY A 450 9.21 -19.20 -37.90
C GLY A 450 8.57 -17.82 -37.90
N GLY A 451 8.01 -17.38 -39.04
CA GLY A 451 7.40 -16.05 -39.19
C GLY A 451 5.92 -15.97 -38.78
N ASN A 452 5.16 -17.07 -38.87
CA ASN A 452 3.73 -17.10 -38.52
C ASN A 452 3.42 -17.93 -37.26
N MET A 453 4.43 -18.52 -36.61
CA MET A 453 4.26 -19.22 -35.34
C MET A 453 3.70 -18.29 -34.26
N ASN A 454 2.80 -18.82 -33.45
CA ASN A 454 2.32 -18.15 -32.26
C ASN A 454 3.24 -18.47 -31.07
N TYR A 455 4.06 -17.49 -30.68
CA TYR A 455 5.05 -17.63 -29.60
C TYR A 455 4.47 -17.47 -28.19
N THR A 456 3.14 -17.35 -28.03
CA THR A 456 2.49 -17.19 -26.71
C THR A 456 2.88 -18.28 -25.72
N SER A 457 2.89 -19.55 -26.12
CA SER A 457 3.27 -20.65 -25.23
C SER A 457 4.69 -20.49 -24.68
N VAL A 458 5.63 -20.03 -25.50
CA VAL A 458 7.02 -19.76 -25.09
C VAL A 458 7.06 -18.58 -24.10
N VAL A 459 6.35 -17.49 -24.40
CA VAL A 459 6.28 -16.31 -23.53
C VAL A 459 5.70 -16.67 -22.16
N LEU A 460 4.63 -17.47 -22.11
CA LEU A 460 4.01 -17.94 -20.87
C LEU A 460 4.98 -18.81 -20.04
N VAL A 461 5.74 -19.70 -20.68
CA VAL A 461 6.75 -20.53 -20.01
C VAL A 461 7.86 -19.65 -19.41
N VAL A 462 8.35 -18.64 -20.15
CA VAL A 462 9.35 -17.70 -19.64
C VAL A 462 8.81 -16.93 -18.43
N MET A 463 7.58 -16.40 -18.51
CA MET A 463 6.92 -15.72 -17.39
C MET A 463 6.80 -16.64 -16.16
N LEU A 464 6.41 -17.90 -16.37
CA LEU A 464 6.31 -18.89 -15.31
C LEU A 464 7.68 -19.18 -14.67
N ILE A 465 8.73 -19.37 -15.47
CA ILE A 465 10.10 -19.60 -14.99
C ILE A 465 10.56 -18.40 -14.14
N LEU A 466 10.37 -17.18 -14.64
CA LEU A 466 10.71 -15.95 -13.92
C LEU A 466 9.94 -15.84 -12.60
N GLY A 467 8.64 -16.15 -12.61
CA GLY A 467 7.80 -16.17 -11.42
C GLY A 467 8.22 -17.21 -10.38
N VAL A 468 8.49 -18.43 -10.82
CA VAL A 468 8.94 -19.53 -9.96
C VAL A 468 10.33 -19.23 -9.38
N ALA A 469 11.26 -18.73 -10.20
CA ALA A 469 12.57 -18.30 -9.75
C ALA A 469 12.45 -17.19 -8.71
N ASN A 470 11.67 -16.14 -8.99
CA ASN A 470 11.43 -15.06 -8.04
C ASN A 470 10.78 -15.56 -6.74
N TRP A 471 9.84 -16.51 -6.83
CA TRP A 471 9.22 -17.13 -5.67
C TRP A 471 10.24 -17.83 -4.78
N PHE A 472 11.03 -18.75 -5.33
CA PHE A 472 11.96 -19.54 -4.52
C PHE A 472 13.17 -18.75 -4.02
N VAL A 473 13.64 -17.77 -4.79
CA VAL A 473 14.82 -16.96 -4.42
C VAL A 473 14.44 -15.81 -3.48
N TYR A 474 13.28 -15.17 -3.68
CA TYR A 474 12.89 -13.96 -2.94
C TYR A 474 11.52 -14.05 -2.29
N ALA A 475 10.44 -14.12 -3.07
CA ALA A 475 9.09 -13.86 -2.57
C ALA A 475 8.63 -14.86 -1.49
N ARG A 476 9.07 -16.12 -1.51
CA ARG A 476 8.76 -17.10 -0.46
C ARG A 476 9.25 -16.66 0.93
N ARG A 477 10.34 -15.90 1.01
CA ARG A 477 10.91 -15.43 2.28
C ARG A 477 10.36 -14.07 2.73
N TRP A 478 9.96 -13.22 1.78
CA TRP A 478 9.67 -11.80 2.02
C TRP A 478 8.26 -11.33 1.65
N CYS A 479 7.58 -11.99 0.71
CA CYS A 479 6.20 -11.69 0.34
C CYS A 479 5.32 -11.89 1.58
N LEU A 480 4.73 -10.78 2.03
CA LEU A 480 3.92 -10.68 3.24
C LEU A 480 2.80 -11.72 3.27
N ASP A 481 2.45 -12.18 4.47
CA ASP A 481 1.23 -12.93 4.74
C ASP A 481 0.02 -12.02 4.51
N LEU A 482 -0.41 -11.88 3.25
CA LEU A 482 -1.68 -11.23 2.85
C LEU A 482 -2.92 -11.89 3.51
N ALA A 483 -2.75 -13.05 4.17
CA ALA A 483 -3.82 -13.89 4.71
C ALA A 483 -4.24 -13.61 6.16
N ILE A 484 -3.42 -12.95 6.98
CA ILE A 484 -3.61 -13.01 8.45
C ILE A 484 -4.51 -11.88 9.01
N GLY A 485 -4.87 -10.88 8.19
CA GLY A 485 -5.76 -9.79 8.61
C GLY A 485 -7.26 -10.04 8.47
N PHE A 486 -7.69 -11.10 7.77
CA PHE A 486 -9.07 -11.20 7.26
C PHE A 486 -9.80 -12.53 7.53
N HIS A 487 -9.31 -13.38 8.44
CA HIS A 487 -10.15 -14.50 8.89
C HIS A 487 -11.28 -13.96 9.80
N PRO A 488 -12.56 -14.08 9.41
CA PRO A 488 -13.64 -13.82 10.34
C PRO A 488 -13.62 -14.97 11.35
N THR A 489 -13.03 -14.75 12.52
CA THR A 489 -13.24 -15.60 13.68
C THR A 489 -14.67 -15.40 14.16
N LEU A 490 -15.63 -16.04 13.49
CA LEU A 490 -16.99 -16.19 13.99
C LEU A 490 -17.06 -17.47 14.82
N LYS A 491 -17.14 -17.29 16.14
CA LYS A 491 -17.65 -18.32 17.05
C LYS A 491 -19.06 -18.70 16.60
N VAL A 492 -19.24 -19.94 16.17
CA VAL A 492 -20.56 -20.52 15.91
C VAL A 492 -21.23 -20.76 17.26
N SER A 493 -22.15 -19.87 17.65
CA SER A 493 -23.21 -20.23 18.59
C SER A 493 -24.33 -20.82 17.76
N GLY A 494 -24.43 -22.16 17.74
CA GLY A 494 -25.53 -22.85 17.08
C GLY A 494 -26.86 -22.50 17.73
N LYS A 495 -27.91 -22.38 16.92
CA LYS A 495 -29.29 -22.67 17.33
C LYS A 495 -30.09 -23.14 16.12
N ASP A 496 -30.65 -24.31 16.32
CA ASP A 496 -31.55 -25.09 15.48
C ASP A 496 -32.87 -24.32 15.25
N PRO A 497 -33.41 -24.24 14.02
CA PRO A 497 -34.67 -23.58 13.74
C PRO A 497 -35.80 -24.61 13.59
N ASP A 498 -36.27 -25.20 14.69
CA ASP A 498 -37.58 -25.88 14.75
C ASP A 498 -37.98 -26.20 16.19
N ALA A 499 -38.59 -25.23 16.88
CA ALA A 499 -39.45 -25.48 18.04
C ALA A 499 -40.25 -24.23 18.43
N GLN A 500 -41.55 -24.25 18.19
CA GLN A 500 -42.56 -23.49 18.93
C GLN A 500 -43.56 -24.50 19.53
N PRO A 501 -44.42 -24.12 20.49
CA PRO A 501 -44.15 -23.51 21.79
C PRO A 501 -44.87 -24.30 22.90
N ARG A 502 -44.33 -24.43 24.13
CA ARG A 502 -45.15 -24.86 25.29
C ARG A 502 -44.75 -24.16 26.59
N LEU A 503 -45.74 -23.46 27.15
CA LEU A 503 -45.90 -23.20 28.57
C LEU A 503 -46.05 -24.54 29.29
N GLU A 504 -45.33 -24.76 30.40
CA GLU A 504 -45.92 -25.15 31.69
C GLU A 504 -44.86 -25.45 32.78
N ARG A 505 -45.22 -24.95 33.97
CA ARG A 505 -44.91 -25.34 35.35
C ARG A 505 -43.91 -26.48 35.63
N GLY A 506 -43.08 -26.23 36.66
CA GLY A 506 -42.90 -27.17 37.76
C GLY A 506 -41.45 -27.53 38.12
N GLY A 507 -41.13 -27.40 39.40
CA GLY A 507 -40.30 -28.41 40.08
C GLY A 507 -38.83 -28.08 40.35
N CYS A 508 -38.60 -27.54 41.55
CA CYS A 508 -37.59 -27.96 42.54
C CYS A 508 -36.43 -28.88 42.08
N GLY A 509 -35.20 -28.45 42.35
CA GLY A 509 -34.00 -29.30 42.32
C GLY A 509 -32.76 -28.55 42.82
N ILE A 510 -32.52 -28.64 44.13
CA ILE A 510 -31.33 -28.15 44.83
C ILE A 510 -30.12 -29.02 44.46
N THR A 511 -28.96 -28.44 44.16
CA THR A 511 -27.67 -28.63 44.88
C THR A 511 -26.42 -28.19 44.10
N ASN A 512 -25.57 -27.48 44.85
CA ASN A 512 -24.10 -27.48 44.84
C ASN A 512 -23.31 -26.77 43.73
N GLY A 513 -23.02 -25.50 44.01
CA GLY A 513 -21.65 -24.98 44.21
C GLY A 513 -20.53 -25.53 43.33
N GLY A 514 -20.24 -24.82 42.24
CA GLY A 514 -19.00 -24.91 41.49
C GLY A 514 -18.52 -23.51 41.13
N ILE A 515 -17.32 -23.17 41.57
CA ILE A 515 -16.63 -21.88 41.42
C ILE A 515 -16.68 -21.41 39.96
N ALA A 516 -17.23 -20.21 39.72
CA ALA A 516 -17.19 -19.56 38.42
C ALA A 516 -15.75 -19.17 38.09
N THR A 517 -15.09 -19.95 37.23
CA THR A 517 -13.83 -19.55 36.60
C THR A 517 -14.11 -18.33 35.72
N ALA A 518 -13.52 -17.19 36.08
CA ALA A 518 -13.58 -15.96 35.31
C ALA A 518 -13.17 -16.23 33.85
N LYS A 519 -13.93 -15.67 32.90
CA LYS A 519 -13.56 -15.68 31.48
C LYS A 519 -12.15 -15.08 31.33
N PRO A 520 -11.23 -15.69 30.57
CA PRO A 520 -9.91 -15.11 30.35
C PRO A 520 -10.08 -13.78 29.61
N GLN A 521 -9.57 -12.70 30.20
CA GLN A 521 -9.47 -11.41 29.53
C GLN A 521 -8.62 -11.56 28.26
N PRO A 522 -8.94 -10.86 27.16
CA PRO A 522 -8.09 -10.84 25.97
C PRO A 522 -6.68 -10.37 26.35
N GLN A 523 -5.68 -11.19 26.03
CA GLN A 523 -4.29 -10.94 26.39
C GLN A 523 -3.74 -9.75 25.59
N LEU A 524 -3.44 -8.64 26.27
CA LEU A 524 -2.87 -7.44 25.64
C LEU A 524 -1.53 -7.76 24.97
N PRO A 525 -1.20 -7.12 23.83
CA PRO A 525 0.08 -7.33 23.14
C PRO A 525 1.24 -6.89 24.03
N LEU A 526 2.25 -7.76 24.17
CA LEU A 526 3.44 -7.55 25.01
C LEU A 526 4.24 -6.31 24.56
N LYS A 527 4.61 -5.45 25.51
CA LYS A 527 5.46 -4.25 25.31
C LYS A 527 6.65 -4.22 26.28
N ILE A 528 7.76 -3.59 25.88
CA ILE A 528 8.88 -3.20 26.74
C ILE A 528 8.88 -1.68 26.81
N ASP A 529 8.65 -1.13 27.99
CA ASP A 529 8.59 0.29 28.26
C ASP A 529 9.97 0.83 28.61
N THR A 530 10.59 1.57 27.68
CA THR A 530 11.92 2.17 27.88
C THR A 530 11.86 3.56 28.52
N HIS A 531 10.66 4.06 28.82
CA HIS A 531 10.44 5.38 29.41
C HIS A 531 9.44 5.25 30.56
N HIS A 532 9.92 4.71 31.68
CA HIS A 532 9.13 4.47 32.88
C HIS A 532 9.85 5.04 34.09
N HIS A 533 9.23 5.98 34.78
CA HIS A 533 9.81 6.61 35.94
C HIS A 533 9.45 5.88 37.24
N PHE A 534 10.36 5.97 38.20
CA PHE A 534 10.09 5.60 39.58
C PHE A 534 10.43 6.77 40.49
N ILE A 535 9.60 6.97 41.52
CA ILE A 535 9.73 8.10 42.44
C ILE A 535 9.67 7.56 43.88
N PRO A 536 10.76 6.96 44.39
CA PRO A 536 10.81 6.49 45.75
C PRO A 536 10.51 7.62 46.74
N GLU A 537 9.93 7.29 47.89
CA GLU A 537 9.56 8.27 48.92
C GLU A 537 10.74 9.19 49.33
N PHE A 538 11.95 8.65 49.41
CA PHE A 538 13.13 9.46 49.74
C PHE A 538 13.52 10.45 48.65
N TYR A 539 13.19 10.17 47.39
CA TYR A 539 13.44 11.07 46.27
C TYR A 539 12.35 12.14 46.21
N ALA A 540 11.08 11.76 46.39
CA ALA A 540 9.99 12.73 46.53
C ALA A 540 10.23 13.73 47.66
N LYS A 541 10.70 13.26 48.83
CA LYS A 541 11.11 14.11 49.96
C LYS A 541 12.29 15.03 49.63
N ALA A 542 13.22 14.59 48.78
CA ALA A 542 14.34 15.43 48.35
C ALA A 542 13.85 16.57 47.44
N ILE A 543 12.87 16.31 46.55
CA ILE A 543 12.22 17.33 45.73
C ILE A 543 11.47 18.34 46.62
N GLU A 544 10.67 17.85 47.57
CA GLU A 544 9.94 18.72 48.50
C GLU A 544 10.89 19.59 49.34
N ALA A 545 11.97 19.01 49.86
CA ALA A 545 12.98 19.74 50.63
C ALA A 545 13.71 20.82 49.80
N ALA A 546 13.79 20.66 48.48
CA ALA A 546 14.37 21.63 47.57
C ALA A 546 13.37 22.73 47.12
N GLY A 547 12.13 22.72 47.65
CA GLY A 547 11.09 23.71 47.31
C GLY A 547 10.14 23.26 46.20
N GLY A 548 10.17 21.99 45.81
CA GLY A 548 9.31 21.40 44.78
C GLY A 548 10.02 21.15 43.45
N ASP A 549 9.27 20.62 42.47
CA ASP A 549 9.78 20.36 41.12
C ASP A 549 10.04 21.69 40.38
N PRO A 550 11.29 21.95 39.91
CA PRO A 550 11.63 23.21 39.25
C PRO A 550 10.81 23.50 37.99
N SER A 551 10.27 22.47 37.33
CA SER A 551 9.42 22.63 36.13
C SER A 551 8.06 23.26 36.43
N GLY A 552 7.67 23.27 37.72
CA GLY A 552 6.37 23.71 38.16
C GLY A 552 5.27 22.65 38.08
N TRP A 553 5.59 21.42 37.69
CA TRP A 553 4.65 20.32 37.63
C TRP A 553 4.56 19.58 38.98
N PRO A 554 3.37 19.17 39.46
CA PRO A 554 3.26 18.45 40.72
C PRO A 554 4.00 17.10 40.68
N THR A 555 4.76 16.78 41.72
CA THR A 555 5.41 15.46 41.84
C THR A 555 4.34 14.39 42.11
N PRO A 556 4.15 13.40 41.23
CA PRO A 556 3.15 12.37 41.42
C PRO A 556 3.56 11.37 42.51
N SER A 557 2.59 10.78 43.18
CA SER A 557 2.82 9.65 44.07
C SER A 557 3.16 8.40 43.28
N TRP A 558 4.10 7.58 43.77
CA TRP A 558 4.53 6.37 43.10
C TRP A 558 4.75 5.22 44.10
N SER A 559 4.47 3.99 43.66
CA SER A 559 4.87 2.78 44.36
C SER A 559 5.21 1.67 43.35
N PRO A 560 6.00 0.65 43.75
CA PRO A 560 6.23 -0.51 42.89
C PRO A 560 4.94 -1.18 42.42
N ASN A 561 3.94 -1.27 43.29
CA ASN A 561 2.63 -1.85 42.95
C ASN A 561 1.89 -1.01 41.91
N ALA A 562 1.99 0.32 41.97
CA ALA A 562 1.41 1.21 40.97
C ALA A 562 2.07 0.99 39.59
N SER A 563 3.39 0.80 39.54
CA SER A 563 4.09 0.40 38.30
C SER A 563 3.60 -0.95 37.78
N LEU A 564 3.50 -1.97 38.62
CA LEU A 564 3.03 -3.31 38.22
C LEU A 564 1.57 -3.26 37.72
N GLN A 565 0.72 -2.48 38.37
CA GLN A 565 -0.67 -2.27 37.94
C GLN A 565 -0.72 -1.58 36.57
N ASN A 566 0.00 -0.47 36.39
CA ASN A 566 0.09 0.20 35.10
C ASN A 566 0.61 -0.73 34.00
N MET A 567 1.59 -1.58 34.33
CA MET A 567 2.12 -2.56 33.39
C MET A 567 1.06 -3.57 32.95
N GLN A 568 0.30 -4.11 33.91
CA GLN A 568 -0.79 -5.05 33.64
C GLN A 568 -1.88 -4.41 32.77
N GLU A 569 -2.30 -3.19 33.10
CA GLU A 569 -3.36 -2.46 32.39
C GLU A 569 -2.98 -2.07 30.96
N ASN A 570 -1.68 -1.92 30.67
CA ASN A 570 -1.17 -1.44 29.38
C ASN A 570 -0.49 -2.52 28.52
N GLY A 571 -0.43 -3.76 29.00
CA GLY A 571 0.25 -4.86 28.32
C GLY A 571 1.77 -4.72 28.30
N ILE A 572 2.35 -4.06 29.30
CA ILE A 572 3.80 -3.89 29.43
C ILE A 572 4.34 -5.10 30.19
N GLN A 573 5.22 -5.85 29.53
CA GLN A 573 5.88 -7.01 30.11
C GLN A 573 7.05 -6.60 31.00
N LYS A 574 7.88 -5.68 30.50
CA LYS A 574 9.07 -5.18 31.21
C LYS A 574 9.14 -3.66 31.11
N ALA A 575 9.37 -3.00 32.23
CA ALA A 575 9.59 -1.56 32.33
C ALA A 575 11.05 -1.28 32.73
N ILE A 576 11.70 -0.37 32.02
CA ILE A 576 13.06 0.09 32.34
C ILE A 576 12.94 1.35 33.18
N LEU A 577 13.15 1.18 34.48
CA LEU A 577 12.99 2.23 35.47
C LEU A 577 14.07 3.32 35.31
N SER A 578 13.68 4.58 35.44
CA SER A 578 14.59 5.73 35.46
C SER A 578 14.12 6.80 36.44
N ILE A 579 15.05 7.48 37.11
CA ILE A 579 14.70 8.69 37.88
C ILE A 579 14.38 9.81 36.90
N THR A 580 13.27 10.51 37.12
CA THR A 580 12.82 11.64 36.31
C THR A 580 13.60 12.93 36.62
N ALA A 581 13.35 14.00 35.86
CA ALA A 581 13.91 15.31 36.12
C ALA A 581 13.54 15.83 37.52
N PRO A 582 14.41 16.63 38.16
CA PRO A 582 15.74 17.05 37.70
C PRO A 582 16.85 16.04 38.06
N GLY A 583 16.49 14.85 38.55
CA GLY A 583 17.44 13.83 38.95
C GLY A 583 18.15 14.11 40.26
N ALA A 584 19.32 13.50 40.43
CA ALA A 584 20.10 13.67 41.65
C ALA A 584 20.62 15.10 41.88
N THR A 585 20.57 15.96 40.87
CA THR A 585 20.96 17.38 40.98
C THR A 585 19.94 18.24 41.71
N ILE A 586 18.81 17.66 42.16
CA ILE A 586 17.91 18.33 43.10
C ILE A 586 18.57 18.57 44.46
N ALA A 587 19.59 17.77 44.80
CA ALA A 587 20.39 18.00 46.00
C ALA A 587 21.35 19.17 45.78
N THR A 588 21.45 20.04 46.78
CA THR A 588 22.15 21.33 46.68
C THR A 588 23.67 21.24 46.68
N ASP A 589 24.25 20.16 47.21
CA ASP A 589 25.70 19.92 47.20
C ASP A 589 26.10 18.62 46.49
N ILE A 590 27.35 18.59 46.00
CA ILE A 590 27.91 17.49 45.21
C ILE A 590 27.81 16.14 45.94
N GLN A 591 28.11 16.11 47.24
CA GLN A 591 28.14 14.86 47.99
C GLN A 591 26.72 14.32 48.23
N SER A 592 25.77 15.20 48.54
CA SER A 592 24.36 14.83 48.65
C SER A 592 23.79 14.35 47.32
N ALA A 593 24.16 14.97 46.19
CA ALA A 593 23.77 14.50 44.85
C ALA A 593 24.34 13.11 44.54
N ARG A 594 25.62 12.85 44.83
CA ARG A 594 26.23 11.51 44.70
C ARG A 594 25.50 10.46 45.56
N ASN A 595 25.22 10.80 46.82
CA ASN A 595 24.53 9.90 47.75
C ASN A 595 23.10 9.59 47.27
N LEU A 596 22.39 10.60 46.76
CA LEU A 596 21.04 10.45 46.24
C LEU A 596 21.03 9.57 44.99
N ALA A 597 21.96 9.78 44.05
CA ALA A 597 22.12 8.94 42.87
C ALA A 597 22.40 7.48 43.25
N ARG A 598 23.39 7.24 44.14
CA ARG A 598 23.73 5.90 44.65
C ARG A 598 22.54 5.22 45.29
N ARG A 599 21.78 5.94 46.11
CA ARG A 599 20.60 5.42 46.81
C ARG A 599 19.49 5.05 45.83
N ALA A 600 19.22 5.90 44.84
CA ALA A 600 18.25 5.63 43.77
C ALA A 600 18.64 4.43 42.93
N ASN A 601 19.88 4.33 42.48
CA ASN A 601 20.39 3.21 41.69
C ASN A 601 20.34 1.89 42.47
N THR A 602 20.75 1.91 43.75
CA THR A 602 20.68 0.73 44.61
C THR A 602 19.23 0.29 44.86
N TYR A 603 18.30 1.25 44.97
CA TYR A 603 16.87 0.96 45.12
C TYR A 603 16.31 0.33 43.84
N ALA A 604 16.60 0.89 42.67
CA ALA A 604 16.17 0.35 41.37
C ALA A 604 16.72 -1.06 41.13
N ALA A 605 18.00 -1.29 41.46
CA ALA A 605 18.63 -2.60 41.38
C ALA A 605 17.92 -3.63 42.27
N LYS A 606 17.64 -3.28 43.53
CA LYS A 606 16.87 -4.16 44.44
C LYS A 606 15.48 -4.46 43.89
N LEU A 607 14.79 -3.47 43.33
CA LEU A 607 13.46 -3.67 42.78
C LEU A 607 13.47 -4.57 41.54
N ARG A 608 14.45 -4.41 40.65
CA ARG A 608 14.73 -5.34 39.55
C ARG A 608 15.03 -6.74 40.05
N ASP A 609 15.86 -6.89 41.08
CA ASP A 609 16.27 -8.21 41.58
C ASP A 609 15.08 -8.96 42.22
N ILE A 610 14.10 -8.25 42.79
CA ILE A 610 12.85 -8.81 43.30
C ILE A 610 11.92 -9.22 42.14
N HIS A 611 11.85 -8.43 41.06
CA HIS A 611 10.99 -8.68 39.90
C HIS A 611 11.77 -8.67 38.57
N PRO A 612 12.67 -9.65 38.33
CA PRO A 612 13.64 -9.60 37.22
C PRO A 612 12.99 -9.70 35.84
N ASP A 613 11.80 -10.29 35.75
CA ASP A 613 11.04 -10.37 34.51
C ASP A 613 10.28 -9.07 34.19
N ASN A 614 9.96 -8.27 35.22
CA ASN A 614 9.14 -7.07 35.09
C ASN A 614 9.96 -5.78 35.04
N PHE A 615 11.11 -5.72 35.70
CA PHE A 615 11.91 -4.50 35.76
C PHE A 615 13.29 -4.69 35.15
N GLY A 616 13.78 -3.60 34.56
CA GLY A 616 15.19 -3.27 34.36
C GLY A 616 15.38 -1.82 34.84
N PHE A 617 16.57 -1.24 34.71
CA PHE A 617 16.72 0.19 35.02
C PHE A 617 17.88 0.88 34.30
N PHE A 618 17.67 2.16 34.00
CA PHE A 618 18.71 3.11 33.65
C PHE A 618 19.15 3.85 34.91
N ALA A 619 20.45 3.79 35.19
CA ALA A 619 21.02 4.40 36.38
C ALA A 619 21.03 5.93 36.27
N THR A 620 20.55 6.62 37.31
CA THR A 620 20.67 8.07 37.39
C THR A 620 22.08 8.47 37.79
N MET A 621 22.60 9.54 37.20
CA MET A 621 23.93 10.07 37.51
C MET A 621 23.81 11.28 38.46
N PRO A 622 24.85 11.56 39.27
CA PRO A 622 25.02 12.90 39.84
C PRO A 622 25.24 13.92 38.70
N SER A 623 25.39 15.20 39.04
CA SER A 623 25.66 16.25 38.04
C SER A 623 26.84 15.87 37.15
N LEU A 624 26.70 15.91 35.81
CA LEU A 624 27.81 15.63 34.89
C LEU A 624 28.94 16.66 34.98
N MET A 625 28.69 17.81 35.61
CA MET A 625 29.74 18.79 35.95
C MET A 625 30.73 18.20 36.97
N ASP A 626 30.30 17.23 37.77
CA ASP A 626 31.17 16.42 38.62
C ASP A 626 31.59 15.14 37.88
N VAL A 627 32.44 15.33 36.86
CA VAL A 627 32.90 14.24 35.97
C VAL A 627 33.44 13.04 36.74
N ASN A 628 34.21 13.27 37.80
CA ASN A 628 34.78 12.19 38.61
C ASN A 628 33.70 11.42 39.38
N GLY A 629 32.72 12.12 39.97
CA GLY A 629 31.59 11.49 40.65
C GLY A 629 30.71 10.71 39.69
N THR A 630 30.45 11.26 38.50
CA THR A 630 29.69 10.58 37.45
C THR A 630 30.39 9.32 36.98
N LEU A 631 31.69 9.36 36.67
CA LEU A 631 32.43 8.17 36.21
C LEU A 631 32.49 7.08 37.29
N ALA A 632 32.65 7.47 38.56
CA ALA A 632 32.64 6.54 39.68
C ALA A 632 31.26 5.88 39.85
N GLU A 633 30.17 6.65 39.77
CA GLU A 633 28.81 6.11 39.88
C GLU A 633 28.44 5.26 38.66
N MET A 634 28.81 5.67 37.45
CA MET A 634 28.61 4.91 36.23
C MET A 634 29.29 3.54 36.29
N THR A 635 30.54 3.52 36.76
CA THR A 635 31.29 2.27 36.98
C THR A 635 30.55 1.37 37.97
N TYR A 636 30.13 1.91 39.12
CA TYR A 636 29.41 1.14 40.12
C TYR A 636 28.06 0.61 39.57
N ALA A 637 27.28 1.46 38.90
CA ALA A 637 25.97 1.11 38.41
C ALA A 637 26.02 0.04 37.29
N LEU A 638 26.93 0.17 36.34
CA LEU A 638 27.05 -0.77 35.22
C LEU A 638 27.79 -2.05 35.63
N ASP A 639 28.89 -1.95 36.39
CA ASP A 639 29.72 -3.11 36.71
C ASP A 639 29.20 -3.90 37.91
N VAL A 640 28.72 -3.23 38.95
CA VAL A 640 28.26 -3.87 40.19
C VAL A 640 26.76 -4.10 40.14
N LEU A 641 25.97 -3.04 39.90
CA LEU A 641 24.52 -3.16 39.93
C LEU A 641 23.93 -3.77 38.65
N LYS A 642 24.72 -3.90 37.58
CA LYS A 642 24.26 -4.42 36.27
C LYS A 642 23.09 -3.61 35.68
N ALA A 643 23.15 -2.29 35.78
CA ALA A 643 22.16 -1.41 35.17
C ALA A 643 22.12 -1.62 33.64
N ASP A 644 20.94 -1.52 33.02
CA ASP A 644 20.75 -1.74 31.59
C ASP A 644 21.29 -0.57 30.72
N GLY A 645 21.62 0.55 31.39
CA GLY A 645 22.12 1.81 30.82
C GLY A 645 22.13 2.93 31.86
N VAL A 646 22.23 4.18 31.40
CA VAL A 646 22.20 5.37 32.26
C VAL A 646 21.16 6.38 31.79
N THR A 647 20.61 7.17 32.72
CA THR A 647 19.79 8.35 32.41
C THR A 647 20.67 9.59 32.43
N LEU A 648 20.64 10.36 31.35
CA LEU A 648 21.25 11.68 31.23
C LEU A 648 20.14 12.72 31.05
N PHE A 649 20.33 13.90 31.62
CA PHE A 649 19.45 15.04 31.38
C PHE A 649 19.99 15.91 30.25
N THR A 650 19.08 16.58 29.56
CA THR A 650 19.41 17.46 28.41
C THR A 650 20.47 18.51 28.71
N ARG A 651 20.57 19.00 29.95
CA ARG A 651 21.58 19.97 30.39
C ARG A 651 21.96 19.80 31.87
N TYR A 652 23.10 20.36 32.25
CA TYR A 652 23.61 20.39 33.63
C TYR A 652 24.22 21.75 34.00
N GLY A 653 24.28 22.02 35.31
CA GLY A 653 24.83 23.25 35.88
C GLY A 653 24.00 24.50 35.56
N ASP A 654 24.47 25.67 36.01
CA ASP A 654 23.75 26.94 35.84
C ASP A 654 23.98 27.59 34.48
N GLY A 655 25.07 27.23 33.79
CA GLY A 655 25.47 27.80 32.50
C GLY A 655 24.87 27.14 31.25
N ASN A 656 23.75 26.40 31.37
CA ASN A 656 23.14 25.63 30.27
C ASN A 656 24.14 24.71 29.53
N ALA A 657 24.98 23.95 30.25
CA ALA A 657 25.87 22.99 29.61
C ALA A 657 25.05 21.81 29.07
N TYR A 658 24.80 21.79 27.77
CA TYR A 658 24.16 20.69 27.04
C TYR A 658 25.14 19.54 26.80
N LEU A 659 24.60 18.40 26.33
CA LEU A 659 25.33 17.13 26.25
C LEU A 659 26.54 17.11 25.29
N GLY A 660 26.66 18.06 24.37
CA GLY A 660 27.82 18.29 23.51
C GLY A 660 28.93 19.13 24.16
N HIS A 661 28.73 19.64 25.37
CA HIS A 661 29.72 20.47 26.07
C HIS A 661 31.04 19.71 26.30
N PRO A 662 32.23 20.31 26.04
CA PRO A 662 33.52 19.63 26.11
C PRO A 662 33.83 18.95 27.45
N THR A 663 33.32 19.50 28.56
CA THR A 663 33.44 18.91 29.91
C THR A 663 32.91 17.47 29.99
N PHE A 664 31.93 17.10 29.15
CA PHE A 664 31.29 15.78 29.19
C PHE A 664 31.95 14.74 28.29
N LEU A 665 32.97 15.11 27.49
CA LEU A 665 33.69 14.17 26.63
C LEU A 665 34.27 12.94 27.36
N PRO A 666 34.84 13.05 28.58
CA PRO A 666 35.29 11.88 29.33
C PRO A 666 34.16 10.90 29.66
N ILE A 667 32.95 11.42 29.92
CA ILE A 667 31.75 10.61 30.22
C ILE A 667 31.29 9.90 28.95
N TRP A 668 31.26 10.59 27.81
CA TRP A 668 30.92 9.98 26.52
C TRP A 668 31.90 8.88 26.10
N ARG A 669 33.20 9.10 26.29
CA ARG A 669 34.23 8.06 26.06
C ARG A 669 33.96 6.80 26.87
N GLU A 670 33.58 6.96 28.15
CA GLU A 670 33.32 5.81 29.01
C GLU A 670 32.03 5.07 28.61
N LEU A 671 30.97 5.81 28.25
CA LEU A 671 29.74 5.22 27.71
C LEU A 671 29.99 4.47 26.39
N ASP A 672 30.79 5.06 25.49
CA ASP A 672 31.14 4.44 24.20
C ASP A 672 31.98 3.17 24.38
N ARG A 673 33.02 3.24 25.23
CA ARG A 673 33.88 2.09 25.57
C ARG A 673 33.07 0.89 26.06
N ARG A 674 32.01 1.16 26.83
CA ARG A 674 31.08 0.16 27.37
C ARG A 674 29.97 -0.22 26.40
N LYS A 675 29.85 0.46 25.27
CA LYS A 675 28.72 0.37 24.33
C LYS A 675 27.38 0.60 25.03
N ALA A 676 27.37 1.44 26.06
CA ALA A 676 26.24 1.60 26.97
C ALA A 676 25.03 2.24 26.28
N VAL A 677 23.85 2.05 26.87
CA VAL A 677 22.63 2.77 26.50
C VAL A 677 22.54 4.04 27.34
N ALA A 678 22.34 5.19 26.70
CA ALA A 678 22.11 6.48 27.34
C ALA A 678 20.69 6.94 27.02
N PHE A 679 19.82 6.95 28.03
CA PHE A 679 18.47 7.48 27.94
C PHE A 679 18.48 8.98 28.28
N ILE A 680 18.14 9.82 27.31
CA ILE A 680 18.23 11.28 27.40
C ILE A 680 16.85 11.85 27.68
N HIS A 681 16.65 12.27 28.92
CA HIS A 681 15.40 12.83 29.41
C HIS A 681 15.50 14.38 29.48
N PRO A 682 14.45 15.13 29.12
CA PRO A 682 14.44 16.57 29.29
C PRO A 682 14.50 16.98 30.76
N THR A 683 15.01 18.17 31.01
CA THR A 683 14.90 18.84 32.31
C THR A 683 14.50 20.30 32.06
N HIS A 684 14.22 21.05 33.12
CA HIS A 684 13.90 22.46 32.99
C HIS A 684 15.03 23.25 32.30
N PRO A 685 14.71 24.27 31.48
CA PRO A 685 15.71 25.22 30.99
C PRO A 685 16.40 25.95 32.16
N GLY A 686 17.53 26.60 31.90
CA GLY A 686 18.23 27.40 32.92
C GLY A 686 17.38 28.57 33.42
N ASP A 687 16.54 29.14 32.56
CA ASP A 687 15.55 30.14 32.94
C ASP A 687 14.25 29.46 33.40
N LEU A 688 13.92 29.61 34.68
CA LEU A 688 12.70 29.07 35.29
C LEU A 688 11.47 29.99 35.11
N THR A 689 11.64 31.14 34.45
CA THR A 689 10.54 32.08 34.20
C THR A 689 9.51 31.46 33.27
N ARG A 690 8.30 31.24 33.78
CA ARG A 690 7.21 30.69 32.95
C ARG A 690 6.72 31.75 31.98
N VAL A 691 6.57 31.36 30.71
CA VAL A 691 5.97 32.21 29.67
C VAL A 691 4.52 32.57 30.02
N ASN A 692 3.80 31.63 30.65
CA ASN A 692 2.46 31.84 31.20
C ASN A 692 2.35 31.05 32.52
N PRO A 693 1.81 31.63 33.61
CA PRO A 693 1.66 30.92 34.89
C PRO A 693 0.91 29.59 34.81
N LEU A 694 -0.04 29.46 33.87
CA LEU A 694 -0.85 28.26 33.61
C LEU A 694 -0.19 27.26 32.65
N LEU A 695 0.93 27.62 32.03
CA LEU A 695 1.67 26.75 31.11
C LEU A 695 2.91 26.20 31.83
N PRO A 696 2.85 24.98 32.38
CA PRO A 696 4.02 24.37 33.00
C PRO A 696 5.02 23.93 31.94
N GLN A 697 6.30 23.95 32.30
CA GLN A 697 7.41 23.73 31.37
C GLN A 697 7.37 22.38 30.62
N PRO A 698 6.90 21.26 31.21
CA PRO A 698 6.88 19.97 30.51
C PRO A 698 6.04 19.95 29.23
N ALA A 699 5.03 20.82 29.12
CA ALA A 699 4.12 20.83 27.98
C ALA A 699 4.80 21.25 26.66
N ILE A 700 5.79 22.14 26.72
CA ILE A 700 6.44 22.73 25.53
C ILE A 700 7.95 22.76 25.68
N ASP A 701 8.48 23.22 26.81
CA ASP A 701 9.91 23.43 26.99
C ASP A 701 10.66 22.09 27.02
N TYR A 702 10.12 21.04 27.63
CA TYR A 702 10.80 19.73 27.71
C TYR A 702 11.03 19.07 26.34
N PRO A 703 10.02 18.94 25.44
CA PRO A 703 10.26 18.53 24.05
C PRO A 703 11.27 19.41 23.31
N GLN A 704 11.28 20.73 23.58
CA GLN A 704 12.28 21.62 22.99
C GLN A 704 13.68 21.41 23.55
N GLU A 705 13.82 21.14 24.85
CA GLU A 705 15.11 20.81 25.49
C GLU A 705 15.70 19.52 24.94
N THR A 706 14.85 18.50 24.70
CA THR A 706 15.27 17.27 24.01
C THR A 706 15.83 17.59 22.62
N THR A 707 15.16 18.50 21.90
CA THR A 707 15.58 18.94 20.57
C THR A 707 16.90 19.71 20.63
N ARG A 708 17.06 20.64 21.57
CA ARG A 708 18.30 21.42 21.75
C ARG A 708 19.48 20.52 22.09
N ALA A 709 19.31 19.59 23.03
CA ALA A 709 20.36 18.63 23.39
C ALA A 709 20.75 17.72 22.22
N ALA A 710 19.77 17.25 21.43
CA ALA A 710 20.06 16.44 20.26
C ALA A 710 20.81 17.23 19.18
N VAL A 711 20.38 18.47 18.88
CA VAL A 711 21.07 19.34 17.92
C VAL A 711 22.48 19.69 18.40
N ASP A 712 22.66 19.98 19.68
CA ASP A 712 23.97 20.23 20.29
C ASP A 712 24.91 19.02 20.12
N MET A 713 24.45 17.80 20.39
CA MET A 713 25.22 16.58 20.14
C MET A 713 25.56 16.37 18.65
N ILE A 714 24.65 16.69 17.74
CA ILE A 714 24.90 16.61 16.28
C ILE A 714 26.03 17.57 15.90
N ILE A 715 25.93 18.85 16.32
CA ILE A 715 26.89 19.90 15.97
C ILE A 715 28.25 19.65 16.64
N ALA A 716 28.26 19.25 17.91
CA ALA A 716 29.47 18.91 18.66
C ALA A 716 30.06 17.54 18.26
N ASN A 717 29.51 16.88 17.24
CA ASN A 717 29.97 15.62 16.67
C ASN A 717 29.97 14.41 17.64
N ILE A 718 29.19 14.48 18.72
CA ILE A 718 29.06 13.41 19.72
C ILE A 718 28.49 12.12 19.10
N THR A 719 27.58 12.25 18.14
CA THR A 719 26.95 11.10 17.46
C THR A 719 27.96 10.25 16.69
N GLN A 720 28.87 10.88 15.95
CA GLN A 720 29.89 10.21 15.14
C GLN A 720 31.16 9.86 15.93
N GLU A 721 31.54 10.66 16.93
CA GLU A 721 32.73 10.34 17.74
C GLU A 721 32.46 9.11 18.64
N PHE A 722 31.24 8.96 19.14
CA PHE A 722 30.86 7.94 20.11
C PHE A 722 29.79 6.97 19.57
N LEU A 723 30.02 6.38 18.39
CA LEU A 723 29.05 5.54 17.66
C LEU A 723 28.57 4.29 18.41
N ASN A 724 29.35 3.76 19.36
CA ASN A 724 28.99 2.55 20.10
C ASN A 724 28.04 2.83 21.27
N CYS A 725 28.03 4.08 21.79
CA CYS A 725 27.02 4.48 22.76
C CYS A 725 25.67 4.70 22.06
N ARG A 726 24.63 4.03 22.57
CA ARG A 726 23.28 4.03 21.98
C ARG A 726 22.42 5.05 22.72
N LYS A 727 22.10 6.16 22.07
CA LYS A 727 21.37 7.28 22.68
C LYS A 727 19.87 7.18 22.37
N ILE A 728 19.04 7.20 23.40
CA ILE A 728 17.58 7.27 23.29
C ILE A 728 17.13 8.70 23.58
N LEU A 729 16.40 9.32 22.67
CA LEU A 729 15.76 10.62 22.85
C LEU A 729 14.32 10.44 23.32
N SER A 730 13.95 11.19 24.36
CA SER A 730 12.59 11.24 24.89
C SER A 730 11.55 11.80 23.93
N HIS A 731 10.30 11.33 24.07
CA HIS A 731 9.10 11.94 23.49
C HIS A 731 9.23 12.16 21.96
N ALA A 732 9.58 11.08 21.25
CA ALA A 732 9.82 11.08 19.82
C ALA A 732 10.92 12.06 19.36
N GLY A 733 11.87 12.39 20.24
CA GLY A 733 12.91 13.39 19.96
C GLY A 733 12.41 14.82 20.10
N GLY A 734 11.28 15.03 20.76
CA GLY A 734 10.63 16.31 20.93
C GLY A 734 10.18 16.90 19.59
N THR A 735 10.69 18.08 19.24
CA THR A 735 10.42 18.74 17.96
C THR A 735 11.49 18.49 16.90
N LEU A 736 12.51 17.67 17.21
CA LEU A 736 13.62 17.38 16.29
C LEU A 736 13.16 16.80 14.94
N PRO A 737 12.28 15.77 14.86
CA PRO A 737 11.85 15.25 13.55
C PRO A 737 11.18 16.30 12.67
N TYR A 738 10.50 17.28 13.28
CA TYR A 738 9.89 18.38 12.55
C TYR A 738 10.93 19.40 12.07
N LEU A 739 11.94 19.70 12.91
CA LEU A 739 12.93 20.76 12.65
C LEU A 739 14.19 20.30 11.91
N ILE A 740 14.44 18.99 11.77
CA ILE A 740 15.72 18.50 11.24
C ILE A 740 16.02 18.98 9.81
N SER A 741 14.99 19.08 8.96
CA SER A 741 15.15 19.61 7.60
C SER A 741 15.58 21.06 7.59
N ARG A 742 15.13 21.86 8.56
CA ARG A 742 15.56 23.26 8.74
C ARG A 742 17.04 23.33 9.10
N LEU A 743 17.50 22.49 10.04
CA LEU A 743 18.92 22.40 10.42
C LEU A 743 19.79 21.96 9.24
N ALA A 744 19.35 20.96 8.47
CA ALA A 744 20.07 20.51 7.28
C ALA A 744 20.09 21.57 6.17
N MET A 745 19.02 22.35 5.99
CA MET A 745 18.97 23.42 5.00
C MET A 745 19.88 24.60 5.34
N THR A 746 20.00 24.97 6.62
CA THR A 746 20.91 26.06 7.05
C THR A 746 22.38 25.69 6.94
N SER A 747 22.70 24.41 6.69
CA SER A 747 24.03 23.88 6.39
C SER A 747 24.35 23.85 4.88
N LYS A 748 23.41 24.18 3.97
CA LYS A 748 23.64 24.17 2.52
C LYS A 748 24.63 25.24 2.08
N GLU A 749 25.59 24.81 1.26
CA GLU A 749 26.73 25.54 0.70
C GLU A 749 26.37 26.91 0.09
N THR A 750 26.66 27.96 0.83
CA THR A 750 27.24 29.20 0.29
C THR A 750 28.68 29.30 0.83
N GLU A 751 29.53 30.14 0.21
CA GLU A 751 30.90 30.39 0.70
C GLU A 751 30.94 30.78 2.20
N ASP A 752 29.84 31.29 2.76
CA ASP A 752 29.71 31.69 4.17
C ASP A 752 29.06 30.63 5.09
N THR A 753 28.20 29.72 4.58
CA THR A 753 27.42 28.80 5.45
C THR A 753 28.05 27.43 5.66
N ALA A 754 28.95 26.98 4.78
CA ALA A 754 29.73 25.76 4.99
C ALA A 754 30.59 25.82 6.28
N GLN A 755 30.80 27.03 6.83
CA GLN A 755 31.50 27.25 8.10
C GLN A 755 30.61 27.18 9.36
N VAL A 756 29.28 27.24 9.27
CA VAL A 756 28.44 27.52 10.46
C VAL A 756 28.37 26.33 11.43
N TYR A 757 28.28 25.10 10.91
CA TYR A 757 28.21 23.89 11.75
C TYR A 757 29.30 22.85 11.44
N GLY A 758 30.12 23.07 10.41
CA GLY A 758 31.16 22.11 10.00
C GLY A 758 30.64 20.75 9.50
N LYS A 759 29.36 20.66 9.13
CA LYS A 759 28.70 19.44 8.62
C LYS A 759 27.83 19.75 7.41
N SER A 760 27.78 18.81 6.48
CA SER A 760 26.89 18.84 5.32
C SER A 760 25.44 18.46 5.69
N PRO A 761 24.45 18.79 4.84
CA PRO A 761 23.06 18.39 5.07
C PRO A 761 22.87 16.87 5.17
N ALA A 762 23.71 16.09 4.48
CA ALA A 762 23.65 14.63 4.51
C ALA A 762 24.15 14.06 5.85
N GLU A 763 25.27 14.58 6.37
CA GLU A 763 25.83 14.18 7.66
C GLU A 763 24.87 14.49 8.82
N ILE A 764 24.22 15.67 8.79
CA ILE A 764 23.19 16.04 9.78
C ILE A 764 22.03 15.03 9.78
N MET A 765 21.59 14.59 8.59
CA MET A 765 20.52 13.60 8.47
C MET A 765 20.97 12.20 8.90
N GLU A 766 22.25 11.85 8.72
CA GLU A 766 22.82 10.60 9.23
C GLU A 766 22.87 10.59 10.76
N ASP A 767 23.33 11.69 11.36
CA ASP A 767 23.37 11.84 12.81
C ASP A 767 21.96 11.78 13.43
N PHE A 768 21.01 12.50 12.84
CA PHE A 768 19.60 12.42 13.23
C PHE A 768 19.10 10.97 13.21
N ARG A 769 19.40 10.24 12.12
CA ARG A 769 18.99 8.84 12.00
C ARG A 769 19.79 7.88 12.87
N SER A 770 20.78 8.32 13.64
CA SER A 770 21.57 7.47 14.55
C SER A 770 20.99 7.37 15.97
N PHE A 771 20.02 8.23 16.30
CA PHE A 771 19.34 8.21 17.60
C PHE A 771 18.22 7.16 17.66
N TYR A 772 18.02 6.59 18.85
CA TYR A 772 16.78 5.93 19.21
C TYR A 772 15.74 6.93 19.69
N TYR A 773 14.46 6.64 19.48
CA TYR A 773 13.34 7.53 19.79
C TYR A 773 12.28 6.74 20.55
N ASP A 774 12.08 7.01 21.84
CA ASP A 774 10.90 6.47 22.52
C ASP A 774 9.66 7.27 22.16
N LEU A 775 8.50 6.63 22.21
CA LEU A 775 7.25 7.26 21.80
C LEU A 775 6.47 7.89 22.97
N ALA A 776 6.98 7.97 24.20
CA ALA A 776 6.16 8.38 25.33
C ALA A 776 5.44 9.73 25.08
N LEU A 777 4.12 9.75 25.32
CA LEU A 777 3.21 10.88 25.05
C LEU A 777 3.20 11.38 23.58
N SER A 778 3.73 10.59 22.63
CA SER A 778 4.05 11.02 21.27
C SER A 778 3.49 10.08 20.18
N SER A 779 2.29 9.50 20.39
CA SER A 779 1.66 8.55 19.45
C SER A 779 0.53 9.14 18.61
N SER A 780 0.31 10.47 18.64
CA SER A 780 -0.72 11.04 17.77
C SER A 780 -0.45 10.63 16.31
N PRO A 781 -1.48 10.39 15.48
CA PRO A 781 -1.25 9.92 14.11
C PRO A 781 -0.30 10.79 13.29
N ALA A 782 -0.32 12.12 13.51
CA ALA A 782 0.60 13.06 12.87
C ALA A 782 2.06 12.85 13.30
N VAL A 783 2.31 12.66 14.60
CA VAL A 783 3.65 12.42 15.13
C VAL A 783 4.16 11.05 14.70
N LEU A 784 3.34 9.99 14.79
CA LEU A 784 3.72 8.66 14.33
C LEU A 784 4.07 8.63 12.85
N LYS A 785 3.28 9.32 12.00
CA LYS A 785 3.57 9.43 10.57
C LYS A 785 4.93 10.09 10.34
N LEU A 786 5.18 11.23 11.00
CA LEU A 786 6.44 11.96 10.87
C LEU A 786 7.65 11.12 11.31
N VAL A 787 7.56 10.48 12.48
CA VAL A 787 8.65 9.64 13.02
C VAL A 787 8.87 8.41 12.13
N LEU A 788 7.81 7.71 11.71
CA LEU A 788 7.93 6.52 10.85
C LEU A 788 8.46 6.82 9.45
N GLU A 789 8.29 8.05 8.96
CA GLU A 789 8.80 8.51 7.67
C GLU A 789 10.29 8.89 7.73
N LEU A 790 10.71 9.56 8.81
CA LEU A 790 12.06 10.13 8.91
C LEU A 790 13.06 9.25 9.65
N VAL A 791 12.59 8.49 10.65
CA VAL A 791 13.43 7.69 11.56
C VAL A 791 13.48 6.23 11.11
N PRO A 792 14.66 5.59 11.10
CA PRO A 792 14.76 4.16 10.84
C PRO A 792 13.89 3.34 11.81
N HIS A 793 13.06 2.45 11.27
CA HIS A 793 12.09 1.69 12.09
C HIS A 793 12.72 0.78 13.15
N ASN A 794 14.01 0.52 13.06
CA ASN A 794 14.78 -0.22 14.07
C ASN A 794 15.19 0.65 15.28
N GLN A 795 14.91 1.94 15.26
CA GLN A 795 15.31 2.91 16.28
C GLN A 795 14.13 3.51 17.04
N ILE A 796 12.91 3.07 16.76
CA ILE A 796 11.70 3.55 17.44
C ILE A 796 11.34 2.58 18.56
N LEU A 797 11.11 3.11 19.76
CA LEU A 797 10.88 2.35 21.01
C LEU A 797 9.53 2.73 21.63
N TYR A 798 8.93 1.79 22.36
CA TYR A 798 7.77 2.07 23.19
C TYR A 798 8.18 2.72 24.52
N GLY A 799 7.44 3.75 24.94
CA GLY A 799 7.62 4.44 26.21
C GLY A 799 6.26 4.92 26.75
N SER A 800 6.08 5.01 28.06
CA SER A 800 4.81 5.47 28.67
C SER A 800 4.88 6.83 29.37
N ASP A 801 6.03 7.21 29.92
CA ASP A 801 6.21 8.36 30.83
C ASP A 801 5.38 8.24 32.13
N PHE A 802 5.06 7.02 32.52
CA PHE A 802 4.46 6.76 33.84
C PHE A 802 5.43 7.14 34.96
N PRO A 803 5.01 7.76 36.09
CA PRO A 803 3.64 8.13 36.46
C PRO A 803 3.26 9.59 36.18
N TYR A 804 4.07 10.35 35.43
CA TYR A 804 3.75 11.74 35.07
C TYR A 804 2.64 11.79 34.03
N ALA A 805 2.64 10.85 33.09
CA ALA A 805 1.46 10.46 32.35
C ALA A 805 0.54 9.64 33.27
N ASP A 806 -0.63 10.20 33.59
CA ASP A 806 -1.68 9.47 34.30
C ASP A 806 -2.28 8.35 33.42
N THR A 807 -3.10 7.50 34.03
CA THR A 807 -3.70 6.34 33.36
C THR A 807 -4.53 6.72 32.13
N ASP A 808 -5.20 7.87 32.13
CA ASP A 808 -6.03 8.33 31.02
C ASP A 808 -5.17 8.79 29.84
N LYS A 809 -4.10 9.54 30.11
CA LYS A 809 -3.11 9.94 29.09
C LYS A 809 -2.40 8.74 28.50
N ILE A 810 -1.97 7.79 29.33
CA ILE A 810 -1.33 6.55 28.85
C ILE A 810 -2.34 5.75 28.03
N ALA A 811 -3.61 5.66 28.44
CA ALA A 811 -4.64 4.97 27.67
C ALA A 811 -4.88 5.63 26.30
N GLY A 812 -5.00 6.96 26.24
CA GLY A 812 -5.17 7.68 24.97
C GLY A 812 -3.95 7.58 24.05
N PHE A 813 -2.74 7.68 24.61
CA PHE A 813 -1.49 7.43 23.89
C PHE A 813 -1.43 5.98 23.37
N ARG A 814 -1.74 5.01 24.23
CA ARG A 814 -1.77 3.59 23.88
C ARG A 814 -2.79 3.32 22.80
N GLU A 815 -4.00 3.86 22.90
CA GLU A 815 -5.06 3.69 21.90
C GLU A 815 -4.63 4.26 20.55
N ASN A 816 -4.06 5.45 20.52
CA ASN A 816 -3.50 6.02 19.29
C ASN A 816 -2.42 5.11 18.69
N LEU A 817 -1.51 4.58 19.51
CA LEU A 817 -0.46 3.68 19.03
C LEU A 817 -1.03 2.32 18.57
N ASP A 818 -1.89 1.69 19.37
CA ASP A 818 -2.54 0.39 19.13
C ASP A 818 -3.44 0.43 17.88
N SER A 819 -4.14 1.54 17.65
CA SER A 819 -5.02 1.74 16.49
C SER A 819 -4.29 2.25 15.24
N PHE A 820 -3.09 2.86 15.38
CA PHE A 820 -2.35 3.39 14.24
C PHE A 820 -2.05 2.30 13.20
N GLN A 821 -2.38 2.54 11.94
CA GLN A 821 -2.23 1.55 10.87
C GLN A 821 -0.76 1.29 10.54
N MET A 822 -0.19 0.21 11.09
CA MET A 822 1.15 -0.27 10.80
C MET A 822 1.19 -1.80 10.78
N GLY A 823 2.07 -2.39 9.96
CA GLY A 823 2.21 -3.84 9.87
C GLY A 823 2.59 -4.48 11.22
N LYS A 824 2.05 -5.67 11.52
CA LYS A 824 2.27 -6.38 12.79
C LYS A 824 3.75 -6.46 13.19
N ARG A 825 4.65 -6.75 12.25
CA ARG A 825 6.10 -6.82 12.53
C ARG A 825 6.71 -5.47 12.91
N LEU A 826 6.25 -4.38 12.31
CA LEU A 826 6.68 -3.03 12.68
C LEU A 826 6.17 -2.68 14.08
N ARG A 827 4.90 -3.00 14.35
CA ARG A 827 4.31 -2.86 15.70
C ARG A 827 5.10 -3.64 16.74
N GLU A 828 5.38 -4.92 16.50
CA GLU A 828 6.16 -5.77 17.40
C GLU A 828 7.59 -5.25 17.60
N LYS A 829 8.22 -4.71 16.54
CA LYS A 829 9.52 -4.03 16.66
C LYS A 829 9.44 -2.85 17.63
N ILE A 830 8.46 -1.97 17.46
CA ILE A 830 8.29 -0.78 18.30
C ILE A 830 7.94 -1.20 19.74
N TYR A 831 7.03 -2.16 19.88
CA TYR A 831 6.51 -2.59 21.18
C TYR A 831 7.58 -3.26 22.03
N PHE A 832 8.41 -4.13 21.44
CA PHE A 832 9.40 -4.86 22.22
C PHE A 832 10.65 -5.27 21.44
N GLY A 833 10.56 -5.50 20.12
CA GLY A 833 11.67 -6.09 19.35
C GLY A 833 12.92 -5.21 19.30
N ASN A 834 12.75 -3.89 19.16
CA ASN A 834 13.83 -2.93 19.14
C ASN A 834 14.45 -2.76 20.53
N ALA A 835 13.61 -2.61 21.58
CA ALA A 835 14.07 -2.53 22.97
C ALA A 835 14.82 -3.80 23.37
N ARG A 836 14.31 -4.99 23.03
CA ARG A 836 14.99 -6.26 23.32
C ARG A 836 16.37 -6.34 22.66
N ARG A 837 16.50 -5.93 21.39
CA ARG A 837 17.81 -5.87 20.73
C ARG A 837 18.71 -4.85 21.42
N LEU A 838 18.19 -3.67 21.74
CA LEU A 838 18.93 -2.59 22.39
C LEU A 838 19.48 -3.03 23.75
N LEU A 839 18.69 -3.75 24.55
CA LEU A 839 19.06 -4.13 25.92
C LEU A 839 19.81 -5.49 25.97
N SER A 840 19.75 -6.31 24.93
CA SER A 840 20.41 -7.63 24.89
C SER A 840 21.95 -7.60 24.85
N HIS A 841 22.57 -6.43 24.82
CA HIS A 841 24.03 -6.26 24.77
C HIS A 841 24.56 -5.46 25.98
N SER A 842 23.69 -5.22 26.98
CA SER A 842 24.03 -4.53 28.23
C SER A 842 24.45 -5.53 29.30
#